data_AF-A0A0L0VS43-F1
#
_entry.id   AF-A0A0L0VS43-F1
#
_cell.length_a   1.000
_cell.length_b   1.000
_cell.length_c   1.000
_cell.angle_alpha   90.00
_cell.angle_beta   90.00
_cell.angle_gamma   90.00
#
_symmetry.space_group_name_H-M   'P 1'
#
loop_
_entity.id
_entity.type
_entity.pdbx_description
1 polymer ?
#
loop_
_entity_poly.entity_id
_entity_poly.type
_entity_poly.pdbx_seq_one_letter_code
_entity_poly.pdbx_strand_id
1 'polypeptide(L)'
;MEAWLEEQSKPLLTEKGNRRDLQVNFSASVDVYRTLMNRTNDMFIDTLNLTKEQRLALDVCAACFGPSPCPPANLGGQDLDTGAPSTENEAGTETQTAEPQTASYNSNATTTSNPNATPTSDPNATPTSDPNATTTEPPATSSEANPTAHPRRAPLAICLDGNFQQRHHLAAGKNYLGLITPNNFISPVRIAQMADSIKLQEQLHRIRGGRDRCADSHKAADDKRNKSTWKACDDTGLMGCCCRHDASVYMANISDGGKNRKYPLSILNEVLGAVDQNREVRVLYDISCNLKKFIDLRHLFPEDQHRLRFGTSVFHSYVHNWKCQLEFSPRYNTGWGLTDGEGLERLWSYLSPLVSPLRYATRNHRLAALAHKLRFHNQRGTDDLISWIQHKYSVAIQRQREGNETLNSLYHKTNQFANQRSPYNLSFFEAQWASQRQFQLTHTESDRERQEQLAAFLDREASLNRLRTQLNESLTNNLSNFDDIIESLLEIASGVEAQENVARTLPAEHTILIGQDLPRRRLQLMLWHSKSQLYTHAVELFSERQPLYRGTHIGTTLSTRIMAAVDRRKKPIESAIRKYNGYRAEYWALLPPNEQQEQESDNRDLNYHNFINMSLDDPFWQDVYLYNSREPWACNSDVRAGIQAMLTVQRADEELSFLQDELSTALLWAVHLHKSIKDKIEAIDAVELPEGADENDSDDDEMEGRWGHLLPSIDLGECGDAIRAQLVLNVLHERLTKHETIMLGWAADAKAMWLELYGEILPSHEWFNLITTLSSGANNTIFSGATVVEPNEDIAAGEEGDEVEASELLSLMGVHQI
;
A
#
# COMPACT_ATOMS: atom_id res chain seq x y z
N MET A 1 -16.73 -35.79 21.40
CA MET A 1 -15.47 -35.31 20.80
C MET A 1 -15.12 -36.20 19.62
N GLU A 2 -16.03 -36.33 18.63
CA GLU A 2 -15.92 -37.29 17.51
C GLU A 2 -16.47 -36.73 16.18
N ALA A 3 -16.64 -35.41 16.04
CA ALA A 3 -17.31 -34.82 14.87
C ALA A 3 -16.38 -34.11 13.87
N TRP A 4 -15.09 -34.47 13.84
CA TRP A 4 -14.08 -33.88 12.92
C TRP A 4 -13.05 -34.89 12.41
N LEU A 5 -13.46 -36.13 12.15
CA LEU A 5 -12.69 -37.01 11.29
C LEU A 5 -13.46 -37.08 9.97
N GLU A 6 -12.93 -36.45 8.92
CA GLU A 6 -13.36 -36.71 7.55
C GLU A 6 -13.49 -38.21 7.34
N GLU A 7 -14.50 -38.66 6.58
CA GLU A 7 -14.61 -40.06 6.18
C GLU A 7 -13.29 -40.51 5.55
N GLN A 8 -12.49 -41.25 6.30
CA GLN A 8 -11.25 -41.80 5.76
C GLN A 8 -11.65 -42.79 4.67
N SER A 9 -11.28 -42.46 3.43
CA SER A 9 -11.42 -43.36 2.30
C SER A 9 -10.78 -44.71 2.64
N LYS A 10 -11.44 -45.80 2.26
CA LYS A 10 -10.96 -47.16 2.59
C LYS A 10 -9.52 -47.31 2.11
N PRO A 11 -8.59 -47.81 2.97
CA PRO A 11 -7.19 -47.91 2.59
C PRO A 11 -7.04 -48.80 1.36
N LEU A 12 -6.41 -48.28 0.31
CA LEU A 12 -6.11 -49.05 -0.89
C LEU A 12 -5.07 -50.11 -0.54
N LEU A 13 -5.38 -51.37 -0.82
CA LEU A 13 -4.52 -52.51 -0.49
C LEU A 13 -3.76 -52.99 -1.74
N THR A 14 -2.56 -53.52 -1.52
CA THR A 14 -1.82 -54.33 -2.50
C THR A 14 -2.51 -55.69 -2.67
N GLU A 15 -2.15 -56.45 -3.70
CA GLU A 15 -2.63 -57.83 -3.87
C GLU A 15 -2.30 -58.73 -2.65
N LYS A 16 -1.26 -58.37 -1.88
CA LYS A 16 -0.85 -59.05 -0.64
C LYS A 16 -1.58 -58.55 0.62
N GLY A 17 -2.53 -57.63 0.49
CA GLY A 17 -3.31 -57.08 1.62
C GLY A 17 -2.62 -55.96 2.42
N ASN A 18 -1.40 -55.54 2.05
CA ASN A 18 -0.72 -54.41 2.69
C ASN A 18 -1.29 -53.07 2.20
N ARG A 19 -1.32 -52.03 3.04
CA ARG A 19 -1.69 -50.66 2.62
C ARG A 19 -0.73 -50.18 1.52
N ARG A 20 -1.25 -49.65 0.42
CA ARG A 20 -0.46 -48.97 -0.61
C ARG A 20 -0.01 -47.62 -0.05
N ASP A 21 1.29 -47.34 -0.12
CA ASP A 21 1.80 -45.99 0.08
C ASP A 21 1.64 -45.20 -1.23
N LEU A 22 0.49 -44.57 -1.38
CA LEU A 22 0.21 -43.70 -2.53
C LEU A 22 0.57 -42.25 -2.24
N GLN A 23 0.78 -41.88 -0.98
CA GLN A 23 1.05 -40.50 -0.61
C GLN A 23 2.40 -40.06 -1.16
N VAL A 24 3.43 -40.90 -1.03
CA VAL A 24 4.77 -40.61 -1.57
C VAL A 24 4.74 -40.56 -3.10
N ASN A 25 4.12 -41.54 -3.75
CA ASN A 25 4.04 -41.61 -5.21
C ASN A 25 3.26 -40.42 -5.80
N PHE A 26 2.10 -40.08 -5.22
CA PHE A 26 1.31 -38.93 -5.65
C PHE A 26 2.05 -37.61 -5.42
N SER A 27 2.69 -37.44 -4.26
CA SER A 27 3.52 -36.25 -3.98
C SER A 27 4.65 -36.10 -5.00
N ALA A 28 5.36 -37.19 -5.30
CA ALA A 28 6.41 -37.20 -6.31
C ALA A 28 5.87 -36.86 -7.71
N SER A 29 4.72 -37.40 -8.11
CA SER A 29 4.07 -37.05 -9.39
C SER A 29 3.72 -35.57 -9.46
N VAL A 30 3.21 -34.99 -8.38
CA VAL A 30 2.90 -33.55 -8.31
C VAL A 30 4.18 -32.71 -8.40
N ASP A 31 5.27 -33.13 -7.76
CA ASP A 31 6.55 -32.44 -7.83
C ASP A 31 7.17 -32.49 -9.22
N VAL A 32 7.08 -33.64 -9.91
CA VAL A 32 7.50 -33.77 -11.32
C VAL A 32 6.67 -32.85 -12.20
N TYR A 33 5.35 -32.85 -12.07
CA TYR A 33 4.46 -31.98 -12.84
C TYR A 33 4.82 -30.50 -12.67
N ARG A 34 5.02 -30.04 -11.42
CA ARG A 34 5.43 -28.65 -11.14
C ARG A 34 6.81 -28.33 -11.68
N THR A 35 7.74 -29.27 -11.61
CA THR A 35 9.09 -29.11 -12.18
C THR A 35 9.03 -28.92 -13.69
N LEU A 36 8.19 -29.70 -14.38
CA LEU A 36 7.95 -29.54 -15.82
C LEU A 36 7.34 -28.17 -16.13
N MET A 37 6.33 -27.74 -15.39
CA MET A 37 5.75 -26.40 -15.57
C MET A 37 6.77 -25.27 -15.39
N ASN A 38 7.64 -25.37 -14.38
CA ASN A 38 8.70 -24.40 -14.15
C ASN A 38 9.72 -24.40 -15.29
N ARG A 39 10.16 -25.58 -15.75
CA ARG A 39 11.06 -25.70 -16.90
C ARG A 39 10.45 -25.12 -18.19
N THR A 40 9.16 -25.36 -18.45
CA THR A 40 8.46 -24.76 -19.60
C THR A 40 8.41 -23.24 -19.51
N ASN A 41 8.17 -22.69 -18.31
CA ASN A 41 8.26 -21.24 -18.06
C ASN A 41 9.66 -20.69 -18.31
N ASP A 42 10.66 -21.33 -17.70
CA ASP A 42 12.05 -20.88 -17.78
C ASP A 42 12.53 -20.93 -19.23
N MET A 43 12.18 -21.98 -19.98
CA MET A 43 12.46 -22.10 -21.41
C MET A 43 11.85 -20.95 -22.20
N PHE A 44 10.59 -20.59 -21.95
CA PHE A 44 9.94 -19.46 -22.62
C PHE A 44 10.63 -18.12 -22.30
N ILE A 45 10.93 -17.88 -21.02
CA ILE A 45 11.59 -16.66 -20.55
C ILE A 45 12.99 -16.51 -21.16
N ASP A 46 13.75 -17.60 -21.21
CA ASP A 46 15.12 -17.62 -21.71
C ASP A 46 15.16 -17.48 -23.24
N THR A 47 14.27 -18.17 -23.97
CA THR A 47 14.15 -18.07 -25.44
C THR A 47 13.89 -16.63 -25.88
N LEU A 48 13.04 -15.89 -25.15
CA LEU A 48 12.73 -14.50 -25.42
C LEU A 48 13.72 -13.50 -24.79
N ASN A 49 14.70 -13.97 -24.03
CA ASN A 49 15.65 -13.12 -23.29
C ASN A 49 14.97 -12.05 -22.41
N LEU A 50 13.86 -12.41 -21.75
CA LEU A 50 13.09 -11.43 -21.00
C LEU A 50 13.88 -10.86 -19.82
N THR A 51 13.89 -9.53 -19.69
CA THR A 51 14.44 -8.82 -18.54
C THR A 51 13.66 -9.13 -17.26
N LYS A 52 14.20 -8.80 -16.09
CA LYS A 52 13.49 -8.98 -14.81
C LYS A 52 12.15 -8.24 -14.79
N GLU A 53 12.12 -7.02 -15.33
CA GLU A 53 10.89 -6.23 -15.41
C GLU A 53 9.86 -6.88 -16.34
N GLN A 54 10.27 -7.35 -17.51
CA GLN A 54 9.37 -8.05 -18.46
C GLN A 54 8.82 -9.35 -17.87
N ARG A 55 9.60 -10.07 -17.05
CA ARG A 55 9.11 -11.24 -16.31
C ARG A 55 8.04 -10.86 -15.30
N LEU A 56 8.19 -9.74 -14.59
CA LEU A 56 7.15 -9.23 -13.68
C LEU A 56 5.90 -8.77 -14.44
N ALA A 57 6.06 -8.20 -15.63
CA ALA A 57 4.92 -7.87 -16.48
C ALA A 57 4.14 -9.13 -16.91
N LEU A 58 4.86 -10.21 -17.21
CA LEU A 58 4.29 -11.51 -17.61
C LEU A 58 3.62 -12.26 -16.46
N ASP A 59 4.29 -12.38 -15.30
CA ASP A 59 3.86 -13.25 -14.20
C ASP A 59 3.08 -12.53 -13.08
N VAL A 60 3.10 -11.20 -13.06
CA VAL A 60 2.51 -10.39 -11.98
C VAL A 60 1.45 -9.42 -12.50
N CYS A 61 1.86 -8.40 -13.25
CA CYS A 61 0.93 -7.36 -13.68
C CYS A 61 1.50 -6.54 -14.85
N ALA A 62 0.85 -6.62 -16.00
CA ALA A 62 1.22 -5.87 -17.20
C ALA A 62 1.08 -4.34 -17.00
N ALA A 63 0.04 -3.86 -16.32
CA ALA A 63 -0.15 -2.43 -16.06
C ALA A 63 0.96 -1.84 -15.17
N CYS A 64 1.47 -2.61 -14.22
CA CYS A 64 2.53 -2.13 -13.32
C CYS A 64 3.93 -2.25 -13.92
N PHE A 65 4.25 -3.33 -14.62
CA PHE A 65 5.63 -3.63 -15.06
C PHE A 65 5.82 -3.61 -16.58
N GLY A 66 4.76 -3.33 -17.34
CA GLY A 66 4.81 -3.20 -18.79
C GLY A 66 5.63 -1.99 -19.26
N PRO A 67 5.88 -1.90 -20.57
CA PRO A 67 6.69 -0.83 -21.17
C PRO A 67 6.02 0.54 -20.97
N SER A 68 6.84 1.58 -20.80
CA SER A 68 6.32 2.95 -20.70
C SER A 68 5.66 3.35 -22.02
N PRO A 69 4.44 3.94 -22.01
CA PRO A 69 3.89 4.55 -23.20
C PRO A 69 4.78 5.72 -23.63
N CYS A 70 5.11 5.78 -24.93
CA CYS A 70 5.67 7.00 -25.51
C CYS A 70 4.56 8.07 -25.48
N PRO A 71 4.87 9.34 -25.21
CA PRO A 71 3.84 10.38 -25.20
C PRO A 71 3.21 10.46 -26.61
N PRO A 72 1.89 10.64 -26.72
CA PRO A 72 1.29 11.00 -28.01
C PRO A 72 1.93 12.32 -28.46
N ALA A 73 2.46 12.35 -29.69
CA ALA A 73 2.89 13.59 -30.31
C ALA A 73 1.70 14.56 -30.27
N ASN A 74 1.88 15.73 -29.66
CA ASN A 74 0.88 16.79 -29.59
C ASN A 74 0.16 16.94 -30.93
N LEU A 75 -1.15 16.69 -30.94
CA LEU A 75 -2.02 17.08 -32.03
C LEU A 75 -1.94 18.61 -32.16
N GLY A 76 -1.56 19.05 -33.36
CA GLY A 76 -1.00 20.37 -33.61
C GLY A 76 -1.90 21.56 -33.27
N GLY A 77 -1.34 22.51 -32.53
CA GLY A 77 -1.71 23.91 -32.67
C GLY A 77 -1.20 24.42 -34.01
N GLN A 78 -2.11 24.90 -34.86
CA GLN A 78 -1.78 25.64 -36.06
C GLN A 78 -1.10 26.96 -35.67
N ASP A 79 0.22 27.01 -35.72
CA ASP A 79 0.94 28.27 -35.71
C ASP A 79 0.87 28.90 -37.10
N LEU A 80 0.17 30.04 -37.15
CA LEU A 80 0.10 30.94 -38.27
C LEU A 80 1.49 31.49 -38.58
N ASP A 81 2.04 31.00 -39.69
CA ASP A 81 3.20 31.53 -40.40
C ASP A 81 3.00 33.02 -40.71
N THR A 82 3.78 33.88 -40.04
CA THR A 82 4.03 35.26 -40.48
C THR A 82 5.52 35.42 -40.68
N GLY A 83 5.92 35.31 -41.94
CA GLY A 83 7.31 35.35 -42.36
C GLY A 83 8.01 36.69 -42.13
N ALA A 84 9.31 36.61 -41.88
CA ALA A 84 10.31 37.59 -42.31
C ALA A 84 11.72 36.93 -42.31
N PRO A 85 12.65 37.40 -43.16
CA PRO A 85 13.56 36.50 -43.86
C PRO A 85 14.96 36.36 -43.26
N SER A 86 15.58 35.28 -43.72
CA SER A 86 16.98 34.90 -43.72
C SER A 86 18.02 36.04 -43.74
N THR A 87 19.03 35.88 -42.89
CA THR A 87 20.41 36.28 -43.22
C THR A 87 21.34 35.11 -42.93
N GLU A 88 22.01 34.70 -44.01
CA GLU A 88 23.11 33.75 -44.06
C GLU A 88 24.31 34.28 -43.26
N ASN A 89 25.04 33.40 -42.60
CA ASN A 89 26.49 33.48 -42.60
C ASN A 89 27.09 32.10 -42.30
N GLU A 90 27.70 31.55 -43.34
CA GLU A 90 28.64 30.44 -43.31
C GLU A 90 29.88 30.79 -42.48
N ALA A 91 30.38 29.82 -41.72
CA ALA A 91 31.80 29.55 -41.58
C ALA A 91 31.97 28.19 -40.89
N GLY A 92 32.28 27.16 -41.68
CA GLY A 92 32.66 25.85 -41.17
C GLY A 92 34.08 25.84 -40.62
N THR A 93 34.39 24.85 -39.79
CA THR A 93 35.59 24.03 -39.97
C THR A 93 35.41 22.69 -39.26
N GLU A 94 35.73 21.63 -40.00
CA GLU A 94 36.10 20.27 -39.57
C GLU A 94 37.17 20.35 -38.44
N THR A 95 37.47 19.34 -37.61
CA THR A 95 37.75 17.93 -37.91
C THR A 95 37.88 17.14 -36.58
N GLN A 96 37.31 15.94 -36.56
CA GLN A 96 37.77 14.66 -35.99
C GLN A 96 38.65 14.56 -34.71
N THR A 97 38.17 13.66 -33.84
CA THR A 97 38.86 12.55 -33.14
C THR A 97 40.12 12.83 -32.32
N ALA A 98 40.09 12.42 -31.04
CA ALA A 98 40.91 11.31 -30.52
C ALA A 98 40.74 11.15 -28.99
N GLU A 99 40.43 9.93 -28.54
CA GLU A 99 40.85 9.42 -27.23
C GLU A 99 42.40 9.42 -27.14
N PRO A 100 43.05 9.52 -25.95
CA PRO A 100 43.33 8.29 -25.19
C PRO A 100 43.48 8.42 -23.66
N GLN A 101 43.10 7.32 -22.99
CA GLN A 101 43.84 6.54 -21.98
C GLN A 101 44.76 7.19 -20.91
N THR A 102 44.43 6.84 -19.66
CA THR A 102 45.28 6.35 -18.54
C THR A 102 46.68 6.95 -18.28
N ALA A 103 46.90 7.42 -17.04
CA ALA A 103 48.11 7.12 -16.26
C ALA A 103 47.94 7.50 -14.77
N SER A 104 48.33 6.56 -13.91
CA SER A 104 48.66 6.72 -12.50
C SER A 104 49.77 7.75 -12.26
N TYR A 105 49.82 8.41 -11.09
CA TYR A 105 51.05 8.49 -10.30
C TYR A 105 50.79 8.92 -8.84
N ASN A 106 51.64 8.38 -7.98
CA ASN A 106 51.60 8.38 -6.53
C ASN A 106 52.26 9.63 -5.89
N SER A 107 51.94 9.79 -4.60
CA SER A 107 52.82 10.12 -3.47
C SER A 107 53.14 11.57 -3.04
N ASN A 108 52.79 11.81 -1.77
CA ASN A 108 53.56 12.43 -0.67
C ASN A 108 53.81 13.94 -0.66
N ALA A 109 53.22 14.59 0.36
CA ALA A 109 54.00 15.41 1.31
C ALA A 109 53.25 15.59 2.64
N THR A 110 53.90 15.12 3.71
CA THR A 110 53.60 15.31 5.13
C THR A 110 54.24 16.61 5.61
N THR A 111 53.63 17.40 6.50
CA THR A 111 54.23 17.84 7.80
C THR A 111 53.34 18.80 8.64
N THR A 112 53.18 18.42 9.92
CA THR A 112 53.16 19.21 11.19
C THR A 112 52.04 20.25 11.44
N SER A 113 51.12 20.07 12.41
CA SER A 113 51.23 20.23 13.88
C SER A 113 51.82 21.60 14.30
N ASN A 114 51.23 22.42 15.17
CA ASN A 114 50.56 22.16 16.46
C ASN A 114 49.73 23.40 16.92
N PRO A 115 48.94 23.30 18.02
CA PRO A 115 47.83 24.18 18.41
C PRO A 115 48.19 25.19 19.52
N ASN A 116 47.35 26.22 19.70
CA ASN A 116 46.89 26.75 21.00
C ASN A 116 46.23 28.13 20.81
N ALA A 117 45.02 28.29 21.35
CA ALA A 117 44.69 29.29 22.39
C ALA A 117 43.19 29.69 22.35
N THR A 118 42.53 29.42 23.46
CA THR A 118 41.33 30.11 23.98
C THR A 118 41.72 30.74 25.34
N PRO A 119 40.87 31.51 26.04
CA PRO A 119 39.87 32.50 25.62
C PRO A 119 40.02 33.82 26.42
N THR A 120 39.40 34.93 26.01
CA THR A 120 39.17 36.07 26.91
C THR A 120 37.79 36.69 26.69
N SER A 121 37.06 36.74 27.79
CA SER A 121 35.79 37.42 28.04
C SER A 121 35.95 38.93 28.14
N ASP A 122 35.00 39.71 27.62
CA ASP A 122 34.38 40.75 28.45
C ASP A 122 32.97 41.14 27.94
N PRO A 123 32.01 41.46 28.84
CA PRO A 123 30.60 41.70 28.54
C PRO A 123 30.27 43.19 28.60
N ASN A 124 29.70 43.77 27.54
CA ASN A 124 28.80 44.93 27.59
C ASN A 124 28.46 45.41 26.18
N ALA A 125 27.23 45.16 25.74
CA ALA A 125 26.43 46.09 24.92
C ALA A 125 25.09 45.44 24.54
N THR A 126 24.00 45.90 25.16
CA THR A 126 22.61 45.72 24.73
C THR A 126 22.22 46.84 23.74
N PRO A 127 21.09 46.74 23.01
CA PRO A 127 21.12 46.69 21.56
C PRO A 127 20.44 47.89 20.88
N THR A 128 20.78 48.13 19.61
CA THR A 128 20.01 49.01 18.71
C THR A 128 19.77 48.31 17.38
N SER A 129 18.48 48.24 17.01
CA SER A 129 17.87 48.05 15.68
C SER A 129 18.75 48.47 14.51
N ASP A 130 18.83 47.78 13.37
CA ASP A 130 17.76 47.32 12.49
C ASP A 130 18.32 46.31 11.44
N PRO A 131 17.49 45.67 10.59
CA PRO A 131 17.68 44.32 10.10
C PRO A 131 18.17 44.30 8.64
N ASN A 132 19.12 43.41 8.34
CA ASN A 132 19.13 42.70 7.06
C ASN A 132 20.26 41.65 7.02
N ALA A 133 20.02 40.61 6.23
CA ALA A 133 20.91 39.53 5.84
C ALA A 133 21.00 38.32 6.80
N THR A 134 19.97 37.47 6.74
CA THR A 134 20.18 36.02 6.84
C THR A 134 19.68 35.38 5.55
N THR A 135 20.62 34.79 4.81
CA THR A 135 20.41 33.99 3.61
C THR A 135 19.73 32.68 4.02
N THR A 136 18.43 32.57 3.74
CA THR A 136 17.68 31.32 3.75
C THR A 136 17.31 30.96 2.33
N GLU A 137 17.77 29.81 1.86
CA GLU A 137 17.26 29.16 0.65
C GLU A 137 15.75 28.90 0.81
N PRO A 138 14.90 29.29 -0.15
CA PRO A 138 13.46 29.13 -0.06
C PRO A 138 13.03 27.70 -0.43
N PRO A 139 11.92 27.20 0.15
CA PRO A 139 11.28 25.97 -0.30
C PRO A 139 10.52 26.23 -1.61
N ALA A 140 10.64 25.29 -2.55
CA ALA A 140 10.03 25.36 -3.87
C ALA A 140 8.49 25.44 -3.81
N THR A 141 7.95 26.52 -4.35
CA THR A 141 6.54 26.70 -4.70
C THR A 141 6.39 26.84 -6.21
N SER A 142 5.23 26.37 -6.70
CA SER A 142 4.63 26.58 -8.02
C SER A 142 5.33 25.98 -9.25
N SER A 143 4.52 25.19 -9.94
CA SER A 143 4.69 24.65 -11.28
C SER A 143 4.96 25.75 -12.31
N GLU A 144 6.21 25.84 -12.77
CA GLU A 144 6.49 26.18 -14.15
C GLU A 144 6.83 24.87 -14.87
N ALA A 145 6.01 24.53 -15.87
CA ALA A 145 6.27 23.40 -16.75
C ALA A 145 7.58 23.66 -17.50
N ASN A 146 8.64 23.00 -17.06
CA ASN A 146 9.91 23.01 -17.76
C ASN A 146 9.72 22.26 -19.10
N PRO A 147 9.85 22.89 -20.27
CA PRO A 147 9.51 22.28 -21.57
C PRO A 147 10.52 21.20 -22.03
N THR A 148 11.41 20.74 -21.16
CA THR A 148 12.38 19.67 -21.42
C THR A 148 12.25 18.45 -20.49
N ALA A 149 11.14 18.33 -19.74
CA ALA A 149 10.91 17.14 -18.93
C ALA A 149 10.52 15.96 -19.84
N HIS A 150 11.40 14.96 -19.96
CA HIS A 150 11.03 13.65 -20.48
C HIS A 150 9.76 13.17 -19.74
N PRO A 151 8.74 12.65 -20.45
CA PRO A 151 7.51 12.20 -19.83
C PRO A 151 7.84 11.14 -18.79
N ARG A 152 7.57 11.45 -17.51
CA ARG A 152 7.88 10.56 -16.40
C ARG A 152 6.88 9.42 -16.41
N ARG A 153 7.37 8.20 -16.64
CA ARG A 153 6.63 6.94 -16.45
C ARG A 153 5.90 6.94 -15.12
N ALA A 154 4.68 6.42 -15.10
CA ALA A 154 3.88 6.29 -13.89
C ALA A 154 4.68 5.58 -12.75
N PRO A 155 4.58 6.10 -11.52
CA PRO A 155 5.28 5.55 -10.36
C PRO A 155 4.77 4.15 -10.05
N LEU A 156 5.67 3.26 -9.62
CA LEU A 156 5.28 1.92 -9.19
C LEU A 156 4.82 1.97 -7.73
N ALA A 157 3.54 1.71 -7.46
CA ALA A 157 3.02 1.53 -6.12
C ALA A 157 2.99 0.05 -5.70
N ILE A 158 3.63 -0.25 -4.57
CA ILE A 158 3.63 -1.58 -3.94
C ILE A 158 3.19 -1.51 -2.48
N CYS A 159 2.61 -2.59 -1.98
CA CYS A 159 2.19 -2.75 -0.59
C CYS A 159 3.02 -3.84 0.08
N LEU A 160 3.36 -3.67 1.36
CA LEU A 160 4.09 -4.65 2.19
C LEU A 160 3.27 -4.99 3.42
N ASP A 161 3.27 -6.26 3.82
CA ASP A 161 2.60 -6.71 5.05
C ASP A 161 3.07 -8.12 5.47
N GLY A 162 2.98 -8.42 6.77
CA GLY A 162 3.34 -9.70 7.37
C GLY A 162 2.17 -10.49 7.94
N ASN A 163 1.89 -11.66 7.38
CA ASN A 163 0.89 -12.60 7.87
C ASN A 163 1.48 -13.71 8.76
N PHE A 164 1.18 -13.65 10.06
CA PHE A 164 1.64 -14.63 11.05
C PHE A 164 0.71 -15.83 11.25
N GLN A 165 -0.38 -15.97 10.50
CA GLN A 165 -1.21 -17.18 10.52
C GLN A 165 -0.58 -18.31 9.67
N GLN A 166 0.19 -17.93 8.64
CA GLN A 166 0.86 -18.81 7.69
C GLN A 166 2.11 -19.52 8.27
N ARG A 167 1.95 -20.15 9.43
CA ARG A 167 3.02 -20.86 10.15
C ARG A 167 3.24 -22.27 9.61
N HIS A 168 4.46 -22.75 9.77
CA HIS A 168 4.85 -24.12 9.48
C HIS A 168 5.46 -24.76 10.73
N HIS A 169 5.11 -26.00 11.01
CA HIS A 169 5.63 -26.71 12.18
C HIS A 169 6.99 -27.36 11.89
N LEU A 170 7.92 -27.23 12.83
CA LEU A 170 9.22 -27.90 12.76
C LEU A 170 9.08 -29.44 12.72
N ALA A 171 8.02 -29.97 13.33
CA ALA A 171 7.69 -31.40 13.34
C ALA A 171 6.95 -31.89 12.08
N ALA A 172 6.73 -31.01 11.10
CA ALA A 172 6.09 -31.36 9.85
C ALA A 172 6.94 -32.33 9.01
N GLY A 173 6.36 -32.85 7.93
CA GLY A 173 7.01 -33.85 7.08
C GLY A 173 8.39 -33.40 6.60
N LYS A 174 9.38 -34.30 6.65
CA LYS A 174 10.73 -34.03 6.15
C LYS A 174 10.74 -34.07 4.62
N ASN A 175 11.40 -33.10 4.00
CA ASN A 175 11.61 -33.12 2.55
C ASN A 175 12.51 -34.32 2.18
N TYR A 176 12.21 -34.96 1.05
CA TYR A 176 13.11 -35.95 0.42
C TYR A 176 14.11 -35.28 -0.55
N LEU A 177 13.90 -34.00 -0.87
CA LEU A 177 14.77 -33.13 -1.68
C LEU A 177 15.29 -31.95 -0.85
N GLY A 178 16.34 -31.28 -1.35
CA GLY A 178 16.75 -29.97 -0.83
C GLY A 178 15.61 -28.93 -0.92
N LEU A 179 15.72 -27.83 -0.17
CA LEU A 179 14.72 -26.77 -0.21
C LEU A 179 14.70 -26.10 -1.60
N ILE A 180 13.54 -26.14 -2.26
CA ILE A 180 13.32 -25.46 -3.55
C ILE A 180 12.59 -24.16 -3.27
N THR A 181 13.20 -23.02 -3.63
CA THR A 181 12.59 -21.70 -3.47
C THR A 181 11.98 -21.26 -4.80
N PRO A 182 10.66 -21.07 -4.89
CA PRO A 182 10.01 -20.55 -6.10
C PRO A 182 10.50 -19.14 -6.47
N ASN A 183 10.42 -18.77 -7.75
CA ASN A 183 10.94 -17.48 -8.26
C ASN A 183 10.27 -16.25 -7.62
N ASN A 184 9.00 -16.36 -7.23
CA ASN A 184 8.27 -15.31 -6.51
C ASN A 184 8.53 -15.32 -4.98
N PHE A 185 9.46 -16.15 -4.49
CA PHE A 185 9.91 -16.15 -3.11
C PHE A 185 11.36 -15.68 -2.98
N ILE A 186 11.63 -14.82 -2.00
CA ILE A 186 12.97 -14.39 -1.67
C ILE A 186 13.72 -15.57 -1.03
N SER A 187 14.89 -15.89 -1.59
CA SER A 187 15.70 -16.99 -1.07
C SER A 187 16.24 -16.68 0.33
N PRO A 188 16.40 -17.70 1.20
CA PRO A 188 16.99 -17.52 2.52
C PRO A 188 18.38 -16.86 2.50
N VAL A 189 19.15 -17.09 1.43
CA VAL A 189 20.48 -16.50 1.23
C VAL A 189 20.38 -14.98 1.08
N ARG A 190 19.46 -14.47 0.27
CA ARG A 190 19.27 -13.02 0.08
C ARG A 190 18.75 -12.35 1.35
N ILE A 191 17.87 -13.02 2.09
CA ILE A 191 17.40 -12.55 3.40
C ILE A 191 18.57 -12.44 4.39
N ALA A 192 19.49 -13.41 4.39
CA ALA A 192 20.69 -13.38 5.23
C ALA A 192 21.63 -12.23 4.83
N GLN A 193 21.86 -12.03 3.52
CA GLN A 193 22.64 -10.91 3.00
C GLN A 193 22.08 -9.56 3.44
N MET A 194 20.76 -9.36 3.33
CA MET A 194 20.11 -8.14 3.82
C MET A 194 20.27 -7.97 5.33
N ALA A 195 20.17 -9.06 6.10
CA ALA A 195 20.39 -9.01 7.54
C ALA A 195 21.83 -8.58 7.90
N ASP A 196 22.82 -9.04 7.13
CA ASP A 196 24.21 -8.66 7.33
C ASP A 196 24.49 -7.22 6.89
N SER A 197 23.89 -6.75 5.79
CA SER A 197 23.91 -5.34 5.39
C SER A 197 23.34 -4.42 6.46
N ILE A 198 22.21 -4.79 7.08
CA ILE A 198 21.61 -4.03 8.19
C ILE A 198 22.59 -3.96 9.38
N LYS A 199 23.19 -5.09 9.78
CA LYS A 199 24.14 -5.11 10.91
C LYS A 199 25.36 -4.26 10.62
N LEU A 200 25.88 -4.32 9.39
CA LEU A 200 27.02 -3.53 8.97
C LEU A 200 26.71 -2.04 9.09
N GLN A 201 25.58 -1.58 8.57
CA GLN A 201 25.20 -0.17 8.64
C GLN A 201 24.98 0.30 10.08
N GLU A 202 24.39 -0.53 10.94
CA GLU A 202 24.23 -0.19 12.35
C GLU A 202 25.57 -0.05 13.09
N GLN A 203 26.56 -0.87 12.73
CA GLN A 203 27.92 -0.75 13.26
C GLN A 203 28.61 0.52 12.77
N LEU A 204 28.54 0.80 11.46
CA LEU A 204 29.13 1.99 10.83
C LEU A 204 28.56 3.28 11.41
N HIS A 205 27.24 3.38 11.52
CA HIS A 205 26.53 4.58 11.97
C HIS A 205 26.29 4.60 13.49
N ARG A 206 26.83 3.62 14.24
CA ARG A 206 26.73 3.52 15.72
C ARG A 206 25.30 3.64 16.25
N ILE A 207 24.34 3.09 15.52
CA ILE A 207 22.92 3.22 15.82
C ILE A 207 22.59 2.37 17.04
N ARG A 208 22.12 3.03 18.11
CA ARG A 208 21.61 2.36 19.31
C ARG A 208 20.08 2.29 19.23
N GLY A 209 19.50 1.21 19.77
CA GLY A 209 18.05 1.01 19.75
C GLY A 209 17.32 2.14 20.50
N GLY A 210 16.59 2.98 19.77
CA GLY A 210 15.62 3.93 20.32
C GLY A 210 14.22 3.32 20.33
N ARG A 211 13.36 3.75 21.26
CA ARG A 211 11.94 3.42 21.24
C ARG A 211 11.27 4.25 20.14
N ASP A 212 10.32 3.65 19.43
CA ASP A 212 9.51 4.34 18.42
C ASP A 212 8.04 4.25 18.82
N ARG A 213 7.36 5.38 19.00
CA ARG A 213 6.02 5.40 19.61
C ARG A 213 4.94 4.82 18.69
N CYS A 214 5.08 4.97 17.37
CA CYS A 214 4.21 4.28 16.40
C CYS A 214 4.42 2.76 16.41
N ALA A 215 5.53 2.26 16.96
CA ALA A 215 5.73 0.82 17.15
C ALA A 215 4.95 0.27 18.36
N ASP A 216 4.67 1.11 19.37
CA ASP A 216 3.97 0.70 20.60
C ASP A 216 2.44 0.59 20.41
N SER A 217 1.85 1.33 19.47
CA SER A 217 0.41 1.26 19.14
C SER A 217 0.04 0.12 18.18
N HIS A 218 1.02 -0.48 17.50
CA HIS A 218 0.81 -1.50 16.48
C HIS A 218 1.17 -2.91 16.96
N LYS A 219 0.23 -3.85 16.91
CA LYS A 219 0.49 -5.29 17.14
C LYS A 219 1.51 -5.89 16.16
N ALA A 220 1.67 -5.27 14.98
CA ALA A 220 2.63 -5.67 13.95
C ALA A 220 4.07 -5.19 14.24
N ALA A 221 4.23 -4.09 14.97
CA ALA A 221 5.53 -3.55 15.36
C ALA A 221 5.99 -4.00 16.77
N ASP A 222 5.08 -4.56 17.57
CA ASP A 222 5.40 -5.14 18.87
C ASP A 222 6.24 -6.43 18.71
N ASP A 223 7.57 -6.27 18.73
CA ASP A 223 8.61 -7.31 18.68
C ASP A 223 8.51 -8.36 19.82
N LYS A 224 7.48 -8.29 20.68
CA LYS A 224 7.23 -9.24 21.79
C LYS A 224 6.91 -10.67 21.33
N ARG A 225 6.55 -10.89 20.06
CA ARG A 225 6.38 -12.24 19.49
C ARG A 225 7.73 -12.86 19.14
N ASN A 226 8.45 -13.30 20.18
CA ASN A 226 9.79 -13.86 20.04
C ASN A 226 9.79 -15.38 19.78
N LYS A 227 10.98 -15.97 19.56
CA LYS A 227 11.19 -17.42 19.40
C LYS A 227 10.60 -18.27 20.53
N SER A 228 10.27 -17.69 21.70
CA SER A 228 9.66 -18.44 22.81
C SER A 228 8.18 -18.75 22.60
N THR A 229 7.45 -17.92 21.85
CA THR A 229 6.02 -18.14 21.51
C THR A 229 5.85 -19.23 20.46
N TRP A 230 6.85 -19.43 19.58
CA TRP A 230 6.76 -20.31 18.40
C TRP A 230 7.84 -21.39 18.35
N LYS A 231 8.29 -21.93 19.50
CA LYS A 231 9.39 -22.93 19.55
C LYS A 231 9.17 -24.18 18.68
N ALA A 232 7.93 -24.49 18.34
CA ALA A 232 7.55 -25.64 17.51
C ALA A 232 7.39 -25.30 16.01
N CYS A 233 7.81 -24.11 15.57
CA CYS A 233 7.72 -23.64 14.20
C CYS A 233 9.10 -23.31 13.64
N ASP A 234 9.36 -23.71 12.40
CA ASP A 234 10.52 -23.32 11.59
C ASP A 234 10.21 -22.11 10.68
N ASP A 235 8.96 -21.97 10.21
CA ASP A 235 8.44 -20.73 9.64
C ASP A 235 7.31 -20.18 10.54
N THR A 236 7.44 -18.93 11.00
CA THR A 236 6.51 -18.22 11.90
C THR A 236 5.50 -17.32 11.19
N GLY A 237 5.63 -17.16 9.87
CA GLY A 237 4.73 -16.38 9.02
C GLY A 237 5.24 -16.19 7.60
N LEU A 238 4.56 -15.33 6.85
CA LEU A 238 4.93 -14.85 5.51
C LEU A 238 4.97 -13.32 5.50
N MET A 239 5.99 -12.74 4.89
CA MET A 239 6.03 -11.33 4.49
C MET A 239 5.69 -11.28 2.99
N GLY A 240 4.77 -10.43 2.60
CA GLY A 240 4.32 -10.30 1.22
C GLY A 240 4.55 -8.93 0.64
N CYS A 241 4.50 -8.87 -0.69
CA CYS A 241 4.44 -7.66 -1.48
C CYS A 241 3.43 -7.84 -2.62
N CYS A 242 2.52 -6.90 -2.79
CA CYS A 242 1.63 -6.82 -3.95
C CYS A 242 1.75 -5.46 -4.64
N CYS A 243 1.38 -5.37 -5.91
CA CYS A 243 1.18 -4.07 -6.56
C CYS A 243 -0.20 -3.49 -6.23
N ARG A 244 -0.53 -2.30 -6.75
CA ARG A 244 -1.85 -1.66 -6.55
C ARG A 244 -3.02 -2.38 -7.24
N HIS A 245 -2.75 -3.30 -8.17
CA HIS A 245 -3.74 -4.20 -8.78
C HIS A 245 -3.91 -5.51 -7.98
N ASP A 246 -3.51 -5.51 -6.70
CA ASP A 246 -3.53 -6.66 -5.78
C ASP A 246 -2.70 -7.88 -6.20
N ALA A 247 -1.95 -7.81 -7.31
CA ALA A 247 -1.13 -8.92 -7.79
C ALA A 247 0.12 -9.12 -6.92
N SER A 248 0.39 -10.38 -6.55
CA SER A 248 1.53 -10.77 -5.71
C SER A 248 2.84 -10.64 -6.47
N VAL A 249 3.73 -9.76 -6.01
CA VAL A 249 5.06 -9.52 -6.60
C VAL A 249 6.08 -10.50 -6.02
N TYR A 250 6.32 -10.43 -4.70
CA TYR A 250 7.30 -11.27 -4.00
C TYR A 250 6.82 -11.66 -2.60
N MET A 251 7.27 -12.81 -2.13
CA MET A 251 7.00 -13.37 -0.80
C MET A 251 8.30 -13.74 -0.07
N ALA A 252 8.30 -13.70 1.25
CA ALA A 252 9.42 -14.16 2.06
C ALA A 252 8.94 -14.95 3.29
N ASN A 253 9.54 -16.10 3.55
CA ASN A 253 9.28 -16.85 4.78
C ASN A 253 9.87 -16.14 5.99
N ILE A 254 9.05 -15.97 7.03
CA ILE A 254 9.49 -15.38 8.31
C ILE A 254 9.98 -16.51 9.22
N SER A 255 11.28 -16.78 9.25
CA SER A 255 11.90 -17.91 9.95
C SER A 255 12.46 -17.64 11.35
N ASP A 256 12.70 -16.38 11.74
CA ASP A 256 13.38 -16.04 13.00
C ASP A 256 12.65 -14.95 13.80
N GLY A 257 12.75 -15.00 15.13
CA GLY A 257 12.52 -13.83 15.98
C GLY A 257 13.75 -12.91 16.03
N GLY A 258 13.57 -11.62 15.74
CA GLY A 258 14.58 -10.56 15.80
C GLY A 258 14.66 -9.73 14.49
N LYS A 259 14.97 -8.41 14.60
CA LYS A 259 15.01 -7.39 13.53
C LYS A 259 14.14 -7.72 12.32
N ASN A 260 12.83 -7.70 12.55
CA ASN A 260 11.78 -8.05 11.60
C ASN A 260 11.80 -7.23 10.29
N ARG A 261 12.62 -6.18 10.20
CA ARG A 261 12.81 -5.34 9.00
C ARG A 261 13.59 -6.04 7.87
N LYS A 262 14.35 -7.11 8.12
CA LYS A 262 15.11 -7.80 7.04
C LYS A 262 14.20 -8.33 5.93
N TYR A 263 13.00 -8.78 6.26
CA TYR A 263 12.06 -9.35 5.29
C TYR A 263 11.49 -8.29 4.31
N PRO A 264 10.85 -7.20 4.77
CA PRO A 264 10.37 -6.16 3.85
C PRO A 264 11.50 -5.50 3.07
N LEU A 265 12.68 -5.31 3.69
CA LEU A 265 13.84 -4.74 2.99
C LEU A 265 14.41 -5.67 1.92
N SER A 266 14.38 -6.99 2.13
CA SER A 266 14.84 -7.94 1.10
C SER A 266 13.91 -7.95 -0.11
N ILE A 267 12.59 -7.84 0.12
CA ILE A 267 11.63 -7.71 -0.97
C ILE A 267 11.82 -6.38 -1.70
N LEU A 268 11.96 -5.27 -0.97
CA LEU A 268 12.21 -3.96 -1.56
C LEU A 268 13.48 -3.96 -2.43
N ASN A 269 14.56 -4.61 -1.97
CA ASN A 269 15.79 -4.76 -2.74
C ASN A 269 15.57 -5.50 -4.07
N GLU A 270 14.74 -6.55 -4.10
CA GLU A 270 14.40 -7.22 -5.35
C GLU A 270 13.60 -6.34 -6.29
N VAL A 271 12.59 -5.63 -5.78
CA VAL A 271 11.78 -4.72 -6.60
C VAL A 271 12.66 -3.62 -7.20
N LEU A 272 13.48 -2.97 -6.39
CA LEU A 272 14.37 -1.89 -6.83
C LEU A 272 15.36 -2.36 -7.90
N GLY A 273 15.91 -3.57 -7.76
CA GLY A 273 16.83 -4.17 -8.73
C GLY A 273 16.15 -4.83 -9.94
N ALA A 274 14.82 -4.84 -10.01
CA ALA A 274 14.05 -5.38 -11.13
C ALA A 274 13.50 -4.29 -12.06
N VAL A 275 13.28 -3.07 -11.57
CA VAL A 275 12.68 -1.96 -12.32
C VAL A 275 13.72 -0.94 -12.78
N ASP A 276 13.34 -0.11 -13.75
CA ASP A 276 14.16 1.01 -14.23
C ASP A 276 14.68 1.92 -13.09
N GLN A 277 15.94 2.35 -13.20
CA GLN A 277 16.65 3.11 -12.17
C GLN A 277 16.09 4.53 -11.96
N ASN A 278 15.41 5.10 -12.95
CA ASN A 278 14.79 6.43 -12.85
C ASN A 278 13.32 6.34 -12.44
N ARG A 279 12.75 5.13 -12.36
CA ARG A 279 11.34 4.95 -11.99
C ARG A 279 11.15 5.12 -10.50
N GLU A 280 10.23 6.01 -10.14
CA GLU A 280 9.79 6.19 -8.76
C GLU A 280 9.07 4.93 -8.23
N VAL A 281 9.44 4.51 -7.02
CA VAL A 281 8.84 3.37 -6.30
C VAL A 281 8.22 3.88 -5.00
N ARG A 282 6.93 3.62 -4.84
CA ARG A 282 6.12 4.06 -3.71
C ARG A 282 5.69 2.85 -2.89
N VAL A 283 5.98 2.87 -1.60
CA VAL A 283 5.79 1.74 -0.68
C VAL A 283 4.70 2.05 0.33
N LEU A 284 3.62 1.28 0.30
CA LEU A 284 2.57 1.26 1.32
C LEU A 284 2.89 0.19 2.36
N TYR A 285 2.90 0.58 3.63
CA TYR A 285 3.11 -0.34 4.75
C TYR A 285 2.49 0.24 6.01
N ASP A 286 1.83 -0.59 6.82
CA ASP A 286 1.23 -0.23 8.12
C ASP A 286 2.15 0.59 9.01
N ILE A 287 3.45 0.33 8.93
CA ILE A 287 4.49 0.96 9.74
C ILE A 287 5.54 1.67 8.88
N SER A 288 5.10 2.24 7.74
CA SER A 288 5.96 3.01 6.82
C SER A 288 6.74 4.12 7.51
N CYS A 289 6.16 4.81 8.49
CA CYS A 289 6.87 5.82 9.29
C CYS A 289 8.11 5.26 9.99
N ASN A 290 7.97 4.08 10.61
CA ASN A 290 9.07 3.36 11.24
C ASN A 290 10.07 2.82 10.20
N LEU A 291 9.58 2.31 9.06
CA LEU A 291 10.43 1.76 8.00
C LEU A 291 11.30 2.84 7.36
N LYS A 292 10.71 3.99 7.02
CA LYS A 292 11.43 5.14 6.45
C LYS A 292 12.53 5.60 7.40
N LYS A 293 12.19 5.88 8.66
CA LYS A 293 13.16 6.28 9.69
C LYS A 293 14.25 5.22 9.89
N PHE A 294 13.89 3.93 9.83
CA PHE A 294 14.86 2.84 9.93
C PHE A 294 15.87 2.85 8.78
N ILE A 295 15.39 3.08 7.54
CA ILE A 295 16.19 3.19 6.32
C ILE A 295 17.10 4.42 6.39
N ASP A 296 16.54 5.59 6.71
CA ASP A 296 17.28 6.86 6.78
C ASP A 296 18.43 6.79 7.78
N LEU A 297 18.16 6.33 9.01
CA LEU A 297 19.18 6.22 10.06
C LEU A 297 20.33 5.27 9.70
N ARG A 298 20.04 4.25 8.88
CA ARG A 298 21.01 3.22 8.45
C ARG A 298 21.59 3.50 7.07
N HIS A 299 21.23 4.60 6.43
CA HIS A 299 21.63 4.91 5.05
C HIS A 299 21.45 3.72 4.10
N LEU A 300 20.33 2.99 4.25
CA LEU A 300 20.00 1.89 3.35
C LEU A 300 19.49 2.44 2.01
N PHE A 301 19.79 1.73 0.92
CA PHE A 301 19.43 2.10 -0.45
C PHE A 301 19.88 3.52 -0.86
N PRO A 302 21.16 3.89 -0.68
CA PRO A 302 21.62 5.26 -0.94
C PRO A 302 21.37 5.71 -2.39
N GLU A 303 21.49 4.81 -3.35
CA GLU A 303 21.28 5.06 -4.78
C GLU A 303 19.80 5.33 -5.10
N ASP A 304 18.88 4.70 -4.36
CA ASP A 304 17.44 4.78 -4.61
C ASP A 304 16.70 5.80 -3.72
N GLN A 305 17.39 6.52 -2.83
CA GLN A 305 16.74 7.46 -1.89
C GLN A 305 15.89 8.52 -2.59
N HIS A 306 16.35 8.99 -3.76
CA HIS A 306 15.68 10.03 -4.54
C HIS A 306 14.36 9.56 -5.18
N ARG A 307 14.20 8.24 -5.37
CA ARG A 307 13.06 7.64 -6.06
C ARG A 307 12.14 6.80 -5.15
N LEU A 308 12.45 6.72 -3.85
CA LEU A 308 11.66 5.99 -2.85
C LEU A 308 10.71 6.92 -2.10
N ARG A 309 9.41 6.60 -2.12
CA ARG A 309 8.39 7.24 -1.28
C ARG A 309 7.70 6.21 -0.39
N PHE A 310 7.25 6.66 0.78
CA PHE A 310 6.60 5.80 1.77
C PHE A 310 5.23 6.38 2.14
N GLY A 311 4.24 5.52 2.24
CA GLY A 311 2.90 5.83 2.70
C GLY A 311 2.37 4.73 3.61
N THR A 312 1.36 5.03 4.42
CA THR A 312 0.68 4.04 5.26
C THR A 312 -0.60 3.61 4.58
N SER A 313 -0.89 2.31 4.52
CA SER A 313 -2.17 1.82 3.99
C SER A 313 -3.33 2.56 4.66
N VAL A 314 -4.34 2.97 3.86
CA VAL A 314 -5.34 3.97 4.24
C VAL A 314 -6.06 3.56 5.51
N PHE A 315 -6.44 2.30 5.66
CA PHE A 315 -7.12 1.84 6.87
C PHE A 315 -6.20 1.91 8.09
N HIS A 316 -4.95 1.48 7.92
CA HIS A 316 -3.95 1.50 8.98
C HIS A 316 -3.46 2.90 9.33
N SER A 317 -3.67 3.89 8.45
CA SER A 317 -3.30 5.29 8.70
C SER A 317 -4.05 5.88 9.90
N TYR A 318 -5.30 5.48 10.11
CA TYR A 318 -6.16 6.02 11.16
C TYR A 318 -5.74 5.65 12.58
N VAL A 319 -5.02 4.54 12.78
CA VAL A 319 -4.44 4.22 14.10
C VAL A 319 -3.14 4.98 14.38
N HIS A 320 -2.61 5.72 13.40
CA HIS A 320 -1.49 6.63 13.63
C HIS A 320 -1.96 7.98 14.12
N ASN A 321 -1.07 8.67 14.82
CA ASN A 321 -1.34 10.05 15.22
C ASN A 321 -1.47 10.96 13.99
N TRP A 322 -2.19 12.08 14.16
CA TRP A 322 -2.49 13.01 13.08
C TRP A 322 -1.25 13.52 12.33
N LYS A 323 -0.13 13.80 13.00
CA LYS A 323 1.12 14.21 12.33
C LYS A 323 1.63 13.13 11.37
N CYS A 324 1.64 11.88 11.82
CA CYS A 324 1.99 10.74 10.97
C CYS A 324 0.99 10.54 9.83
N GLN A 325 -0.31 10.79 10.05
CA GLN A 325 -1.30 10.78 8.96
C GLN A 325 -0.99 11.85 7.91
N LEU A 326 -0.67 13.09 8.32
CA LEU A 326 -0.30 14.16 7.38
C LEU A 326 0.94 13.82 6.53
N GLU A 327 1.92 13.13 7.12
CA GLU A 327 3.17 12.78 6.42
C GLU A 327 3.06 11.51 5.55
N PHE A 328 2.23 10.54 5.95
CA PHE A 328 2.23 9.21 5.33
C PHE A 328 0.88 8.76 4.77
N SER A 329 -0.24 9.44 5.00
CA SER A 329 -1.53 9.02 4.45
C SER A 329 -1.61 9.30 2.94
N PRO A 330 -1.96 8.29 2.12
CA PRO A 330 -2.24 8.45 0.69
C PRO A 330 -3.34 9.47 0.40
N ARG A 331 -4.28 9.67 1.33
CA ARG A 331 -5.39 10.62 1.18
C ARG A 331 -4.95 12.08 1.28
N TYR A 332 -3.85 12.35 1.98
CA TYR A 332 -3.37 13.71 2.25
C TYR A 332 -2.11 14.10 1.46
N ASN A 333 -1.50 13.13 0.77
CA ASN A 333 -0.23 13.34 0.06
C ASN A 333 -0.41 13.09 -1.43
N THR A 334 0.26 13.93 -2.23
CA THR A 334 0.30 13.81 -3.69
C THR A 334 1.00 12.53 -4.12
N GLY A 335 0.62 12.00 -5.28
CA GLY A 335 1.22 10.81 -5.84
C GLY A 335 0.74 9.50 -5.22
N TRP A 336 -0.54 9.37 -4.90
CA TRP A 336 -1.09 8.05 -4.55
C TRP A 336 -2.40 7.74 -5.26
N GLY A 337 -2.99 8.73 -5.96
CA GLY A 337 -4.32 8.58 -6.52
C GLY A 337 -5.31 8.14 -5.45
N LEU A 338 -6.08 7.10 -5.76
CA LEU A 338 -7.02 6.46 -4.83
C LEU A 338 -6.50 5.13 -4.27
N THR A 339 -5.21 4.81 -4.48
CA THR A 339 -4.57 3.58 -3.95
C THR A 339 -4.75 3.46 -2.44
N ASP A 340 -5.30 2.33 -1.98
CA ASP A 340 -5.61 2.10 -0.57
C ASP A 340 -4.50 1.40 0.23
N GLY A 341 -3.68 0.57 -0.42
CA GLY A 341 -2.64 -0.20 0.26
C GLY A 341 -3.11 -1.50 0.91
N GLU A 342 -4.35 -1.93 0.65
CA GLU A 342 -5.02 -3.04 1.34
C GLU A 342 -4.94 -4.38 0.58
N GLY A 343 -4.23 -4.40 -0.56
CA GLY A 343 -4.16 -5.57 -1.44
C GLY A 343 -3.63 -6.84 -0.79
N LEU A 344 -2.67 -6.71 0.15
CA LEU A 344 -2.17 -7.88 0.88
C LEU A 344 -3.20 -8.47 1.83
N GLU A 345 -4.06 -7.66 2.45
CA GLU A 345 -5.14 -8.16 3.30
C GLU A 345 -6.17 -8.96 2.48
N ARG A 346 -6.47 -8.53 1.25
CA ARG A 346 -7.28 -9.29 0.29
C ARG A 346 -6.59 -10.60 -0.10
N LEU A 347 -5.30 -10.54 -0.41
CA LEU A 347 -4.50 -11.73 -0.74
C LEU A 347 -4.41 -12.73 0.42
N TRP A 348 -4.30 -12.24 1.66
CA TRP A 348 -4.31 -13.09 2.86
C TRP A 348 -5.63 -13.81 3.05
N SER A 349 -6.75 -13.13 2.80
CA SER A 349 -8.07 -13.76 2.78
C SER A 349 -8.12 -14.89 1.73
N TYR A 350 -7.65 -14.61 0.51
CA TYR A 350 -7.59 -15.57 -0.60
C TYR A 350 -6.73 -16.81 -0.27
N LEU A 351 -5.62 -16.63 0.44
CA LEU A 351 -4.72 -17.72 0.85
C LEU A 351 -5.14 -18.42 2.15
N SER A 352 -6.16 -17.93 2.86
CA SER A 352 -6.58 -18.46 4.15
C SER A 352 -6.94 -19.96 4.14
N PRO A 353 -7.53 -20.55 3.08
CA PRO A 353 -7.81 -21.98 3.05
C PRO A 353 -6.55 -22.85 3.10
N LEU A 354 -5.39 -22.30 2.71
CA LEU A 354 -4.11 -23.01 2.74
C LEU A 354 -3.44 -23.00 4.12
N VAL A 355 -3.89 -22.17 5.05
CA VAL A 355 -3.25 -22.00 6.36
C VAL A 355 -3.25 -23.30 7.18
N SER A 356 -4.38 -24.00 7.24
CA SER A 356 -4.49 -25.23 8.02
C SER A 356 -3.77 -26.41 7.36
N PRO A 357 -4.02 -26.72 6.06
CA PRO A 357 -3.41 -27.86 5.40
C PRO A 357 -1.88 -27.74 5.27
N LEU A 358 -1.36 -26.54 4.99
CA LEU A 358 0.08 -26.36 4.77
C LEU A 358 0.90 -26.28 6.06
N ARG A 359 0.24 -26.23 7.23
CA ARG A 359 0.92 -26.13 8.53
C ARG A 359 1.79 -27.36 8.86
N TYR A 360 1.38 -28.52 8.35
CA TYR A 360 2.04 -29.82 8.57
C TYR A 360 2.56 -30.47 7.28
N ALA A 361 2.45 -29.79 6.15
CA ALA A 361 3.03 -30.22 4.88
C ALA A 361 4.56 -30.24 4.96
N THR A 362 5.26 -30.85 4.01
CA THR A 362 6.72 -30.65 3.91
C THR A 362 7.01 -29.21 3.45
N ARG A 363 8.18 -28.64 3.76
CA ARG A 363 8.52 -27.26 3.36
C ARG A 363 8.43 -27.02 1.85
N ASN A 364 8.86 -27.98 1.02
CA ASN A 364 8.78 -27.85 -0.44
C ASN A 364 7.33 -27.81 -0.92
N HIS A 365 6.49 -28.75 -0.46
CA HIS A 365 5.06 -28.73 -0.78
C HIS A 365 4.35 -27.46 -0.30
N ARG A 366 4.70 -26.92 0.87
CA ARG A 366 4.15 -25.63 1.35
C ARG A 366 4.50 -24.50 0.37
N LEU A 367 5.78 -24.34 0.04
CA LEU A 367 6.23 -23.27 -0.87
C LEU A 367 5.64 -23.44 -2.28
N ALA A 368 5.65 -24.65 -2.82
CA ALA A 368 5.09 -24.93 -4.14
C ALA A 368 3.57 -24.71 -4.19
N ALA A 369 2.83 -25.10 -3.15
CA ALA A 369 1.39 -24.86 -3.09
C ALA A 369 1.05 -23.36 -3.01
N LEU A 370 1.79 -22.61 -2.17
CA LEU A 370 1.65 -21.16 -2.09
C LEU A 370 1.98 -20.49 -3.42
N ALA A 371 3.14 -20.81 -4.01
CA ALA A 371 3.56 -20.23 -5.29
C ALA A 371 2.57 -20.53 -6.43
N HIS A 372 2.05 -21.76 -6.49
CA HIS A 372 1.04 -22.14 -7.48
C HIS A 372 -0.26 -21.34 -7.30
N LYS A 373 -0.73 -21.19 -6.05
CA LYS A 373 -1.95 -20.43 -5.74
C LYS A 373 -1.78 -18.93 -6.03
N LEU A 374 -0.61 -18.36 -5.76
CA LEU A 374 -0.24 -16.99 -6.09
C LEU A 374 -0.17 -16.76 -7.60
N ARG A 375 0.42 -17.70 -8.34
CA ARG A 375 0.47 -17.62 -9.80
C ARG A 375 -0.93 -17.62 -10.41
N PHE A 376 -1.81 -18.49 -9.92
CA PHE A 376 -3.20 -18.51 -10.37
C PHE A 376 -3.96 -17.23 -10.00
N HIS A 377 -3.69 -16.65 -8.82
CA HIS A 377 -4.23 -15.34 -8.43
C HIS A 377 -3.81 -14.23 -9.41
N ASN A 378 -2.51 -14.14 -9.73
CA ASN A 378 -2.00 -13.14 -10.67
C ASN A 378 -2.52 -13.36 -12.10
N GLN A 379 -2.67 -14.62 -12.53
CA GLN A 379 -3.25 -14.94 -13.84
C GLN A 379 -4.68 -14.41 -13.94
N ARG A 380 -5.52 -14.66 -12.93
CA ARG A 380 -6.88 -14.11 -12.90
C ARG A 380 -6.87 -12.58 -12.90
N GLY A 381 -5.97 -11.96 -12.15
CA GLY A 381 -5.79 -10.51 -12.17
C GLY A 381 -5.36 -9.95 -13.54
N THR A 382 -4.65 -10.74 -14.34
CA THR A 382 -4.33 -10.40 -15.74
C THR A 382 -5.57 -10.53 -16.61
N ASP A 383 -6.27 -11.66 -16.53
CA ASP A 383 -7.48 -11.90 -17.33
C ASP A 383 -8.54 -10.79 -17.08
N ASP A 384 -8.72 -10.39 -15.82
CA ASP A 384 -9.69 -9.37 -15.37
C ASP A 384 -9.13 -7.92 -15.40
N LEU A 385 -7.90 -7.69 -15.89
CA LEU A 385 -7.17 -6.41 -15.70
C LEU A 385 -7.94 -5.18 -16.23
N ILE A 386 -8.50 -5.26 -17.43
CA ILE A 386 -9.19 -4.13 -18.04
C ILE A 386 -10.52 -3.85 -17.35
N SER A 387 -11.24 -4.89 -16.93
CA SER A 387 -12.48 -4.75 -16.15
C SER A 387 -12.19 -4.16 -14.77
N TRP A 388 -11.05 -4.49 -14.15
CA TRP A 388 -10.59 -3.84 -12.93
C TRP A 388 -10.34 -2.34 -13.14
N ILE A 389 -9.69 -1.96 -14.26
CA ILE A 389 -9.45 -0.55 -14.62
C ILE A 389 -10.80 0.19 -14.83
N GLN A 390 -11.78 -0.43 -15.49
CA GLN A 390 -13.14 0.11 -15.65
C GLN A 390 -13.81 0.40 -14.32
N HIS A 391 -13.73 -0.56 -13.38
CA HIS A 391 -14.28 -0.39 -12.04
C HIS A 391 -13.62 0.76 -11.29
N LYS A 392 -12.28 0.83 -11.28
CA LYS A 392 -11.55 1.92 -10.64
C LYS A 392 -11.81 3.28 -11.28
N TYR A 393 -11.99 3.33 -12.60
CA TYR A 393 -12.42 4.55 -13.30
C TYR A 393 -13.79 5.02 -12.79
N SER A 394 -14.76 4.11 -12.68
CA SER A 394 -16.10 4.42 -12.19
C SER A 394 -16.07 4.97 -10.76
N VAL A 395 -15.28 4.36 -9.87
CA VAL A 395 -15.08 4.82 -8.49
C VAL A 395 -14.40 6.20 -8.46
N ALA A 396 -13.39 6.43 -9.30
CA ALA A 396 -12.69 7.71 -9.38
C ALA A 396 -13.62 8.84 -9.85
N ILE A 397 -14.40 8.61 -10.91
CA ILE A 397 -15.38 9.58 -11.43
C ILE A 397 -16.45 9.89 -10.38
N GLN A 398 -16.94 8.88 -9.66
CA GLN A 398 -17.95 9.09 -8.62
C GLN A 398 -17.40 9.99 -7.50
N ARG A 399 -16.20 9.70 -6.99
CA ARG A 399 -15.55 10.54 -5.96
C ARG A 399 -15.25 11.96 -6.44
N GLN A 400 -14.81 12.09 -7.69
CA GLN A 400 -14.56 13.39 -8.32
C GLN A 400 -15.86 14.20 -8.40
N ARG A 401 -16.98 13.57 -8.78
CA ARG A 401 -18.30 14.21 -8.85
C ARG A 401 -18.77 14.69 -7.48
N GLU A 402 -18.76 13.81 -6.47
CA GLU A 402 -19.19 14.15 -5.11
C GLU A 402 -18.37 15.30 -4.50
N GLY A 403 -17.05 15.26 -4.71
CA GLY A 403 -16.16 16.33 -4.28
C GLY A 403 -16.46 17.65 -5.00
N ASN A 404 -16.68 17.61 -6.32
CA ASN A 404 -17.03 18.79 -7.10
C ASN A 404 -18.41 19.36 -6.74
N GLU A 405 -19.40 18.52 -6.45
CA GLU A 405 -20.72 18.97 -5.96
C GLU A 405 -20.59 19.74 -4.63
N THR A 406 -19.76 19.22 -3.72
CA THR A 406 -19.46 19.88 -2.44
C THR A 406 -18.75 21.21 -2.67
N LEU A 407 -17.70 21.24 -3.51
CA LEU A 407 -16.97 22.47 -3.84
C LEU A 407 -17.87 23.51 -4.52
N ASN A 408 -18.70 23.10 -5.47
CA ASN A 408 -19.63 23.98 -6.17
C ASN A 408 -20.63 24.61 -5.20
N SER A 409 -21.16 23.85 -4.25
CA SER A 409 -22.02 24.39 -3.18
C SER A 409 -21.29 25.46 -2.36
N LEU A 410 -20.02 25.21 -2.00
CA LEU A 410 -19.20 26.14 -1.23
C LEU A 410 -18.83 27.40 -2.03
N TYR A 411 -18.58 27.30 -3.33
CA TYR A 411 -18.27 28.45 -4.20
C TYR A 411 -19.42 29.46 -4.30
N HIS A 412 -20.66 29.07 -3.98
CA HIS A 412 -21.79 30.00 -3.90
C HIS A 412 -21.95 30.65 -2.52
N LYS A 413 -21.20 30.20 -1.50
CA LYS A 413 -21.22 30.79 -0.16
C LYS A 413 -20.20 31.92 -0.05
N THR A 414 -20.59 32.96 0.69
CA THR A 414 -19.71 34.09 1.01
C THR A 414 -18.60 33.66 1.97
N ASN A 415 -17.34 33.86 1.57
CA ASN A 415 -16.20 33.62 2.46
C ASN A 415 -16.10 34.75 3.48
N GLN A 416 -16.32 34.43 4.74
CA GLN A 416 -16.29 35.38 5.86
C GLN A 416 -14.86 35.82 6.23
N PHE A 417 -13.85 35.06 5.78
CA PHE A 417 -12.43 35.28 6.05
C PHE A 417 -11.72 36.05 4.93
N ALA A 418 -12.39 36.30 3.81
CA ALA A 418 -11.85 37.09 2.71
C ALA A 418 -12.07 38.59 2.96
N ASN A 419 -11.02 39.41 2.73
CA ASN A 419 -11.06 40.86 2.93
C ASN A 419 -12.19 41.58 2.17
N GLN A 420 -12.69 41.00 1.07
CA GLN A 420 -13.76 41.58 0.23
C GLN A 420 -15.08 40.79 0.29
N ARG A 421 -15.24 39.83 1.22
CA ARG A 421 -16.39 38.90 1.24
C ARG A 421 -16.65 38.25 -0.12
N SER A 422 -15.58 37.90 -0.84
CA SER A 422 -15.67 37.13 -2.07
C SER A 422 -16.21 35.73 -1.77
N PRO A 423 -16.77 35.02 -2.77
CA PRO A 423 -17.07 33.60 -2.60
C PRO A 423 -15.82 32.79 -2.23
N TYR A 424 -16.02 31.60 -1.66
CA TYR A 424 -14.94 30.62 -1.55
C TYR A 424 -14.40 30.26 -2.95
N ASN A 425 -13.12 29.90 -3.02
CA ASN A 425 -12.47 29.46 -4.24
C ASN A 425 -11.39 28.42 -3.91
N LEU A 426 -10.90 27.73 -4.93
CA LEU A 426 -9.91 26.67 -4.79
C LEU A 426 -8.61 27.17 -4.10
N SER A 427 -8.09 28.32 -4.51
CA SER A 427 -6.83 28.85 -3.97
C SER A 427 -6.91 29.20 -2.48
N PHE A 428 -8.10 29.59 -1.99
CA PHE A 428 -8.34 29.75 -0.56
C PHE A 428 -8.23 28.41 0.17
N PHE A 429 -8.87 27.35 -0.31
CA PHE A 429 -8.79 26.03 0.33
C PHE A 429 -7.36 25.45 0.30
N GLU A 430 -6.62 25.65 -0.80
CA GLU A 430 -5.20 25.27 -0.90
C GLU A 430 -4.35 26.00 0.14
N ALA A 431 -4.53 27.32 0.28
CA ALA A 431 -3.81 28.12 1.26
C ALA A 431 -4.16 27.70 2.70
N GLN A 432 -5.43 27.41 2.97
CA GLN A 432 -5.87 26.93 4.28
C GLN A 432 -5.32 25.54 4.61
N TRP A 433 -5.28 24.63 3.64
CA TRP A 433 -4.65 23.32 3.80
C TRP A 433 -3.14 23.43 4.05
N ALA A 434 -2.44 24.28 3.28
CA ALA A 434 -1.02 24.53 3.49
C ALA A 434 -0.73 25.10 4.89
N SER A 435 -1.55 26.06 5.33
CA SER A 435 -1.48 26.64 6.68
C SER A 435 -1.69 25.58 7.76
N GLN A 436 -2.72 24.73 7.62
CA GLN A 436 -2.98 23.62 8.52
C GLN A 436 -1.79 22.66 8.61
N ARG A 437 -1.24 22.22 7.48
CA ARG A 437 -0.09 21.30 7.44
C ARG A 437 1.14 21.92 8.10
N GLN A 438 1.48 23.15 7.74
CA GLN A 438 2.64 23.85 8.29
C GLN A 438 2.50 24.03 9.80
N PHE A 439 1.31 24.43 10.25
CA PHE A 439 1.01 24.58 11.66
C PHE A 439 1.21 23.25 12.40
N GLN A 440 0.70 22.14 11.89
CA GLN A 440 0.73 20.85 12.57
C GLN A 440 2.10 20.15 12.50
N LEU A 441 2.89 20.38 11.45
CA LEU A 441 4.24 19.84 11.31
C LEU A 441 5.28 20.61 12.15
N THR A 442 5.03 21.89 12.46
CA THR A 442 5.94 22.71 13.28
C THR A 442 5.77 22.51 14.78
N HIS A 443 4.65 21.93 15.23
CA HIS A 443 4.44 21.60 16.65
C HIS A 443 5.29 20.41 17.08
N THR A 444 5.98 20.53 18.23
CA THR A 444 6.83 19.45 18.71
C THR A 444 5.99 18.27 19.22
N GLU A 445 6.45 17.05 18.95
CA GLU A 445 5.81 15.84 19.48
C GLU A 445 5.77 15.84 21.01
N SER A 446 6.76 16.47 21.65
CA SER A 446 6.81 16.62 23.11
C SER A 446 5.68 17.49 23.67
N ASP A 447 5.26 18.53 22.95
CA ASP A 447 4.17 19.40 23.41
C ASP A 447 2.82 18.70 23.29
N ARG A 448 2.63 17.95 22.20
CA ARG A 448 1.45 17.10 22.03
C ARG A 448 1.35 16.03 23.12
N GLU A 449 2.47 15.39 23.46
CA GLU A 449 2.53 14.39 24.53
C GLU A 449 2.14 14.97 25.88
N ARG A 450 2.68 16.15 26.22
CA ARG A 450 2.31 16.86 27.44
C ARG A 450 0.82 17.20 27.47
N GLN A 451 0.26 17.65 26.35
CA GLN A 451 -1.18 17.96 26.24
C GLN A 451 -2.05 16.71 26.36
N GLU A 452 -1.64 15.57 25.79
CA GLU A 452 -2.33 14.28 25.92
C GLU A 452 -2.37 13.78 27.35
N GLN A 453 -1.23 13.83 28.05
CA GLN A 453 -1.14 13.47 29.46
C GLN A 453 -1.99 14.40 30.33
N LEU A 454 -1.95 15.71 30.07
CA LEU A 454 -2.77 16.69 30.77
C LEU A 454 -4.25 16.46 30.53
N ALA A 455 -4.68 16.21 29.30
CA ALA A 455 -6.08 15.98 28.98
C ALA A 455 -6.62 14.71 29.63
N ALA A 456 -5.84 13.61 29.62
CA ALA A 456 -6.18 12.38 30.32
C ALA A 456 -6.24 12.57 31.85
N PHE A 457 -5.37 13.42 32.40
CA PHE A 457 -5.40 13.79 33.82
C PHE A 457 -6.69 14.55 34.18
N LEU A 458 -7.06 15.57 33.41
CA LEU A 458 -8.27 16.38 33.63
C LEU A 458 -9.55 15.57 33.47
N ASP A 459 -9.58 14.66 32.50
CA ASP A 459 -10.66 13.72 32.25
C ASP A 459 -10.88 12.74 33.42
N ARG A 460 -9.77 12.22 33.97
CA ARG A 460 -9.81 11.38 35.17
C ARG A 460 -10.31 12.15 36.38
N GLU A 461 -9.85 13.39 36.56
CA GLU A 461 -10.34 14.26 37.64
C GLU A 461 -11.85 14.48 37.56
N ALA A 462 -12.37 14.76 36.37
CA ALA A 462 -13.79 14.96 36.13
C ALA A 462 -14.59 13.67 36.39
N SER A 463 -14.07 12.52 35.96
CA SER A 463 -14.68 11.21 36.21
C SER A 463 -14.74 10.89 37.70
N LEU A 464 -13.66 11.12 38.45
CA LEU A 464 -13.63 10.95 39.90
C LEU A 464 -14.59 11.88 40.63
N ASN A 465 -14.69 13.14 40.22
CA ASN A 465 -15.63 14.07 40.82
C ASN A 465 -17.08 13.64 40.57
N ARG A 466 -17.41 13.14 39.37
CA ARG A 466 -18.74 12.56 39.08
C ARG A 466 -19.03 11.34 39.97
N LEU A 467 -18.09 10.40 40.09
CA LEU A 467 -18.22 9.23 40.96
C LEU A 467 -18.42 9.62 42.43
N ARG A 468 -17.67 10.61 42.93
CA ARG A 468 -17.84 11.13 44.30
C ARG A 468 -19.23 11.74 44.51
N THR A 469 -19.72 12.54 43.56
CA THR A 469 -21.06 13.13 43.63
C THR A 469 -22.14 12.04 43.62
N GLN A 470 -22.05 11.07 42.71
CA GLN A 470 -22.99 9.94 42.64
C GLN A 470 -22.99 9.10 43.92
N LEU A 471 -21.81 8.82 44.48
CA LEU A 471 -21.68 8.10 45.74
C LEU A 471 -22.32 8.89 46.90
N ASN A 472 -22.05 10.19 46.99
CA ASN A 472 -22.64 11.06 48.02
C ASN A 472 -24.17 11.12 47.89
N GLU A 473 -24.69 11.27 46.66
CA GLU A 473 -26.14 11.29 46.39
C GLU A 473 -26.79 9.95 46.76
N SER A 474 -26.16 8.84 46.39
CA SER A 474 -26.61 7.49 46.75
C SER A 474 -26.65 7.28 48.27
N LEU A 475 -25.59 7.68 48.98
CA LEU A 475 -25.50 7.62 50.44
C LEU A 475 -26.56 8.51 51.12
N THR A 476 -26.84 9.69 50.55
CA THR A 476 -27.88 10.58 51.09
C THR A 476 -29.30 10.06 50.85
N ASN A 477 -29.53 9.34 49.76
CA ASN A 477 -30.86 8.88 49.36
C ASN A 477 -31.14 7.42 49.75
N ASN A 478 -30.19 6.69 50.36
CA ASN A 478 -30.27 5.26 50.68
C ASN A 478 -30.64 4.37 49.46
N LEU A 479 -30.11 4.70 48.28
CA LEU A 479 -30.52 4.08 47.01
C LEU A 479 -29.61 2.94 46.52
N SER A 480 -28.54 2.57 47.22
CA SER A 480 -27.55 1.59 46.72
C SER A 480 -27.22 0.48 47.72
N ASN A 481 -26.89 -0.70 47.17
CA ASN A 481 -26.48 -1.84 47.97
C ASN A 481 -25.04 -1.66 48.47
N PHE A 482 -24.67 -2.36 49.55
CA PHE A 482 -23.34 -2.26 50.16
C PHE A 482 -22.21 -2.62 49.18
N ASP A 483 -22.47 -3.58 48.28
CA ASP A 483 -21.52 -4.00 47.25
C ASP A 483 -21.22 -2.88 46.25
N ASP A 484 -22.24 -2.14 45.80
CA ASP A 484 -22.08 -1.01 44.84
C ASP A 484 -21.27 0.14 45.46
N ILE A 485 -21.45 0.38 46.77
CA ILE A 485 -20.70 1.38 47.55
C ILE A 485 -19.23 0.98 47.63
N ILE A 486 -18.94 -0.28 47.92
CA ILE A 486 -17.55 -0.78 47.98
C ILE A 486 -16.89 -0.72 46.60
N GLU A 487 -17.59 -1.11 45.54
CA GLU A 487 -17.06 -1.05 44.16
C GLU A 487 -16.72 0.40 43.78
N SER A 488 -17.62 1.34 44.05
CA SER A 488 -17.40 2.78 43.82
C SER A 488 -16.20 3.33 44.61
N LEU A 489 -16.03 2.91 45.87
CA LEU A 489 -14.89 3.32 46.69
C LEU A 489 -13.57 2.76 46.17
N LEU A 490 -13.54 1.51 45.71
CA LEU A 490 -12.36 0.89 45.10
C LEU A 490 -11.99 1.59 43.79
N GLU A 491 -12.97 1.93 42.96
CA GLU A 491 -12.76 2.68 41.72
C GLU A 491 -12.20 4.09 42.01
N ILE A 492 -12.75 4.79 43.01
CA ILE A 492 -12.25 6.11 43.44
C ILE A 492 -10.81 5.99 43.97
N ALA A 493 -10.52 5.01 44.83
CA ALA A 493 -9.19 4.83 45.41
C ALA A 493 -8.13 4.54 44.33
N SER A 494 -8.43 3.59 43.43
CA SER A 494 -7.58 3.26 42.28
C SER A 494 -7.37 4.46 41.36
N GLY A 495 -8.44 5.20 41.06
CA GLY A 495 -8.36 6.40 40.22
C GLY A 495 -7.54 7.53 40.85
N VAL A 496 -7.65 7.74 42.17
CA VAL A 496 -6.83 8.72 42.91
C VAL A 496 -5.35 8.32 42.89
N GLU A 497 -5.02 7.05 43.13
CA GLU A 497 -3.63 6.57 43.08
C GLU A 497 -3.02 6.75 41.68
N ALA A 498 -3.76 6.39 40.63
CA ALA A 498 -3.35 6.62 39.25
C ALA A 498 -3.14 8.12 38.96
N GLN A 499 -3.95 8.99 39.56
CA GLN A 499 -3.87 10.43 39.38
C GLN A 499 -2.67 11.05 40.13
N GLU A 500 -2.36 10.59 41.34
CA GLU A 500 -1.17 10.99 42.09
C GLU A 500 0.12 10.60 41.36
N ASN A 501 0.16 9.42 40.75
CA ASN A 501 1.32 8.96 39.99
C ASN A 501 1.58 9.85 38.76
N VAL A 502 0.53 10.26 38.04
CA VAL A 502 0.64 11.19 36.90
C VAL A 502 1.02 12.60 37.36
N ALA A 503 0.47 13.08 38.48
CA ALA A 503 0.80 14.38 39.06
C ALA A 503 2.28 14.48 39.48
N ARG A 504 2.88 13.39 39.98
CA ARG A 504 4.32 13.33 40.31
C ARG A 504 5.20 13.44 39.06
N THR A 505 4.73 13.00 37.90
CA THR A 505 5.44 13.08 36.62
C THR A 505 5.23 14.38 35.85
N LEU A 506 4.20 15.17 36.20
CA LEU A 506 3.90 16.51 35.65
C LEU A 506 4.18 17.59 36.71
N PRO A 507 5.43 18.05 36.91
CA PRO A 507 5.73 19.05 37.94
C PRO A 507 5.29 20.45 37.50
N ALA A 508 4.75 21.24 38.45
CA ALA A 508 4.59 22.72 38.53
C ALA A 508 4.03 23.54 37.33
N GLU A 509 3.94 22.97 36.14
CA GLU A 509 3.48 23.59 34.90
C GLU A 509 1.99 23.34 34.61
N HIS A 510 1.30 22.51 35.41
CA HIS A 510 -0.16 22.29 35.29
C HIS A 510 -0.90 23.64 35.29
N THR A 511 -0.50 24.57 36.16
CA THR A 511 -1.09 25.92 36.26
C THR A 511 -0.62 26.85 35.12
N ILE A 512 0.52 26.57 34.48
CA ILE A 512 1.13 27.38 33.41
C ILE A 512 0.56 26.98 32.03
N LEU A 513 0.40 25.68 31.77
CA LEU A 513 -0.14 25.11 30.52
C LEU A 513 -1.64 25.36 30.33
N ILE A 514 -2.38 25.62 31.42
CA ILE A 514 -3.82 25.92 31.40
C ILE A 514 -4.10 27.40 31.07
N GLY A 515 -3.12 28.31 31.27
CA GLY A 515 -3.28 29.73 30.95
C GLY A 515 -4.28 30.49 31.83
N GLN A 516 -4.65 31.71 31.42
CA GLN A 516 -5.49 32.64 32.21
C GLN A 516 -7.01 32.35 32.12
N ASP A 517 -7.48 31.56 31.14
CA ASP A 517 -8.90 31.17 30.97
C ASP A 517 -9.13 29.71 31.40
N LEU A 518 -9.04 29.50 32.73
CA LEU A 518 -9.02 28.21 33.42
C LEU A 518 -10.16 27.25 33.04
N PRO A 519 -11.44 27.67 32.99
CA PRO A 519 -12.55 26.74 32.73
C PRO A 519 -12.62 26.32 31.26
N ARG A 520 -12.40 27.29 30.34
CA ARG A 520 -12.54 27.06 28.91
C ARG A 520 -11.45 26.13 28.38
N ARG A 521 -10.19 26.37 28.73
CA ARG A 521 -9.05 25.55 28.26
C ARG A 521 -9.13 24.11 28.79
N ARG A 522 -9.59 23.94 30.04
CA ARG A 522 -9.81 22.62 30.65
C ARG A 522 -10.82 21.79 29.87
N LEU A 523 -11.99 22.37 29.56
CA LEU A 523 -13.04 21.67 28.82
C LEU A 523 -12.64 21.36 27.37
N GLN A 524 -11.86 22.22 26.71
CA GLN A 524 -11.32 21.93 25.38
C GLN A 524 -10.41 20.69 25.37
N LEU A 525 -9.50 20.57 26.34
CA LEU A 525 -8.62 19.40 26.45
C LEU A 525 -9.42 18.12 26.72
N MET A 526 -10.43 18.18 27.58
CA MET A 526 -11.32 17.04 27.88
C MET A 526 -12.19 16.66 26.67
N LEU A 527 -12.68 17.65 25.91
CA LEU A 527 -13.38 17.43 24.65
C LEU A 527 -12.50 16.73 23.64
N TRP A 528 -11.27 17.19 23.47
CA TRP A 528 -10.32 16.55 22.59
C TRP A 528 -10.01 15.11 23.01
N HIS A 529 -9.76 14.88 24.31
CA HIS A 529 -9.48 13.53 24.80
C HIS A 529 -10.67 12.58 24.60
N SER A 530 -11.89 13.01 24.94
CA SER A 530 -13.09 12.20 24.74
C SER A 530 -13.39 11.93 23.26
N LYS A 531 -13.11 12.89 22.38
CA LYS A 531 -13.20 12.71 20.92
C LYS A 531 -12.14 11.75 20.38
N SER A 532 -10.91 11.80 20.87
CA SER A 532 -9.85 10.84 20.51
C SER A 532 -10.20 9.40 20.96
N GLN A 533 -10.84 9.24 22.11
CA GLN A 533 -11.40 7.96 22.54
C GLN A 533 -12.52 7.47 21.61
N LEU A 534 -13.43 8.36 21.21
CA LEU A 534 -14.47 8.05 20.22
C LEU A 534 -13.87 7.61 18.88
N TYR A 535 -12.82 8.30 18.42
CA TYR A 535 -12.13 7.95 17.18
C TYR A 535 -11.48 6.57 17.26
N THR A 536 -10.85 6.24 18.40
CA THR A 536 -10.31 4.90 18.64
C THR A 536 -11.41 3.84 18.52
N HIS A 537 -12.59 4.09 19.11
CA HIS A 537 -13.73 3.19 18.95
C HIS A 537 -14.26 3.10 17.52
N ALA A 538 -14.24 4.19 16.76
CA ALA A 538 -14.68 4.21 15.36
C ALA A 538 -13.77 3.34 14.50
N VAL A 539 -12.45 3.50 14.65
CA VAL A 539 -11.44 2.69 13.95
C VAL A 539 -11.56 1.21 14.32
N GLU A 540 -11.73 0.90 15.60
CA GLU A 540 -11.91 -0.49 16.06
C GLU A 540 -13.21 -1.12 15.54
N LEU A 541 -14.33 -0.36 15.57
CA LEU A 541 -15.61 -0.83 15.05
C LEU A 541 -15.53 -1.10 13.54
N PHE A 542 -14.91 -0.18 12.80
CA PHE A 542 -14.66 -0.35 11.36
C PHE A 542 -13.80 -1.60 11.11
N SER A 543 -12.73 -1.79 11.89
CA SER A 543 -11.84 -2.97 11.81
C SER A 543 -12.58 -4.30 11.97
N GLU A 544 -13.60 -4.34 12.83
CA GLU A 544 -14.36 -5.56 13.10
C GLU A 544 -15.38 -5.86 12.01
N ARG A 545 -15.92 -4.82 11.38
CA ARG A 545 -16.88 -4.95 10.28
C ARG A 545 -16.21 -5.25 8.95
N GLN A 546 -14.95 -4.88 8.78
CA GLN A 546 -14.18 -5.07 7.55
C GLN A 546 -14.40 -6.43 6.86
N PRO A 547 -14.36 -7.57 7.56
CA PRO A 547 -14.58 -8.86 6.90
C PRO A 547 -15.97 -8.99 6.25
N LEU A 548 -17.01 -8.31 6.76
CA LEU A 548 -18.39 -8.33 6.23
C LEU A 548 -18.50 -7.72 4.83
N TYR A 549 -17.62 -6.78 4.50
CA TYR A 549 -17.64 -6.06 3.22
C TYR A 549 -16.76 -6.70 2.14
N ARG A 550 -16.02 -7.79 2.46
CA ARG A 550 -14.97 -8.36 1.58
C ARG A 550 -15.48 -9.38 0.54
N GLY A 551 -16.77 -9.34 0.15
CA GLY A 551 -17.35 -10.11 -0.97
C GLY A 551 -17.17 -11.64 -0.92
N THR A 552 -16.63 -12.18 0.16
CA THR A 552 -16.41 -13.62 0.36
C THR A 552 -17.61 -14.17 1.11
N HIS A 553 -18.04 -15.39 0.79
CA HIS A 553 -19.13 -16.05 1.51
C HIS A 553 -18.67 -16.32 2.95
N ILE A 554 -18.91 -15.37 3.85
CA ILE A 554 -18.56 -15.49 5.26
C ILE A 554 -19.47 -16.56 5.83
N GLY A 555 -18.89 -17.73 6.11
CA GLY A 555 -19.64 -18.80 6.77
C GLY A 555 -20.34 -18.28 8.02
N THR A 556 -21.53 -18.80 8.30
CA THR A 556 -22.43 -18.33 9.37
C THR A 556 -21.71 -18.13 10.71
N THR A 557 -20.74 -18.99 11.04
CA THR A 557 -19.95 -18.91 12.28
C THR A 557 -19.12 -17.64 12.39
N LEU A 558 -18.48 -17.18 11.32
CA LEU A 558 -17.64 -15.97 11.34
C LEU A 558 -18.51 -14.72 11.39
N SER A 559 -19.61 -14.71 10.63
CA SER A 559 -20.61 -13.64 10.67
C SER A 559 -21.18 -13.46 12.07
N THR A 560 -21.63 -14.54 12.74
CA THR A 560 -22.11 -14.46 14.13
C THR A 560 -21.04 -13.94 15.12
N ARG A 561 -19.76 -14.30 14.92
CA ARG A 561 -18.67 -13.80 15.78
C ARG A 561 -18.41 -12.31 15.60
N ILE A 562 -18.49 -11.81 14.37
CA ILE A 562 -18.35 -10.39 14.06
C ILE A 562 -19.50 -9.61 14.70
N MET A 563 -20.74 -10.09 14.52
CA MET A 563 -21.92 -9.46 15.13
C MET A 563 -21.82 -9.41 16.65
N ALA A 564 -21.41 -10.51 17.29
CA ALA A 564 -21.19 -10.53 18.74
C ALA A 564 -20.04 -9.60 19.19
N ALA A 565 -19.05 -9.32 18.33
CA ALA A 565 -18.00 -8.34 18.62
C ALA A 565 -18.54 -6.91 18.53
N VAL A 566 -19.27 -6.59 17.46
CA VAL A 566 -19.97 -5.31 17.28
C VAL A 566 -20.93 -5.02 18.44
N ASP A 567 -21.74 -5.99 18.85
CA ASP A 567 -22.69 -5.84 19.96
C ASP A 567 -21.99 -5.58 21.29
N ARG A 568 -20.86 -6.25 21.55
CA ARG A 568 -20.05 -6.02 22.76
C ARG A 568 -19.49 -4.60 22.84
N ARG A 569 -19.31 -3.91 21.70
CA ARG A 569 -18.80 -2.54 21.64
C ARG A 569 -19.85 -1.46 21.81
N LYS A 570 -21.13 -1.78 21.61
CA LYS A 570 -22.22 -0.80 21.67
C LYS A 570 -22.24 -0.02 22.99
N LYS A 571 -22.24 -0.72 24.13
CA LYS A 571 -22.29 -0.08 25.46
C LYS A 571 -21.08 0.83 25.75
N PRO A 572 -19.82 0.39 25.52
CA PRO A 572 -18.66 1.28 25.60
C PRO A 572 -18.77 2.54 24.74
N ILE A 573 -19.21 2.39 23.48
CA ILE A 573 -19.37 3.52 22.55
C ILE A 573 -20.43 4.49 23.07
N GLU A 574 -21.60 4.01 23.48
CA GLU A 574 -22.67 4.85 24.04
C GLU A 574 -22.21 5.60 25.32
N SER A 575 -21.35 4.99 26.13
CA SER A 575 -20.73 5.66 27.28
C SER A 575 -19.79 6.79 26.84
N ALA A 576 -18.91 6.53 25.87
CA ALA A 576 -18.00 7.53 25.32
C ALA A 576 -18.74 8.70 24.65
N ILE A 577 -19.83 8.40 23.92
CA ILE A 577 -20.69 9.42 23.29
C ILE A 577 -21.34 10.33 24.35
N ARG A 578 -21.93 9.74 25.39
CA ARG A 578 -22.54 10.52 26.49
C ARG A 578 -21.51 11.44 27.16
N LYS A 579 -20.30 10.92 27.37
CA LYS A 579 -19.20 11.69 27.97
C LYS A 579 -18.78 12.87 27.10
N TYR A 580 -18.60 12.64 25.80
CA TYR A 580 -18.27 13.68 24.83
C TYR A 580 -19.36 14.77 24.75
N ASN A 581 -20.63 14.37 24.58
CA ASN A 581 -21.75 15.32 24.52
C ASN A 581 -21.85 16.13 25.82
N GLY A 582 -21.61 15.51 26.98
CA GLY A 582 -21.59 16.19 28.27
C GLY A 582 -20.53 17.29 28.34
N TYR A 583 -19.27 16.97 28.01
CA TYR A 583 -18.21 17.99 27.97
C TYR A 583 -18.48 19.08 26.94
N ARG A 584 -19.14 18.74 25.83
CA ARG A 584 -19.46 19.71 24.79
C ARG A 584 -20.55 20.67 25.25
N ALA A 585 -21.58 20.18 25.92
CA ALA A 585 -22.62 21.01 26.52
C ALA A 585 -22.04 21.96 27.59
N GLU A 586 -21.13 21.45 28.45
CA GLU A 586 -20.41 22.26 29.43
C GLU A 586 -19.55 23.35 28.76
N TYR A 587 -18.83 23.01 27.68
CA TYR A 587 -18.05 23.97 26.91
C TYR A 587 -18.92 25.01 26.19
N TRP A 588 -20.02 24.58 25.59
CA TRP A 588 -20.99 25.45 24.91
C TRP A 588 -21.55 26.52 25.85
N ALA A 589 -21.86 26.13 27.09
CA ALA A 589 -22.37 27.05 28.11
C ALA A 589 -21.37 28.15 28.51
N LEU A 590 -20.07 27.96 28.24
CA LEU A 590 -19.02 28.96 28.49
C LEU A 590 -18.76 29.89 27.30
N LEU A 591 -19.33 29.63 26.12
CA LEU A 591 -19.10 30.45 24.93
C LEU A 591 -19.89 31.78 24.99
N PRO A 592 -19.28 32.90 24.56
CA PRO A 592 -20.01 34.15 24.36
C PRO A 592 -21.14 34.00 23.33
N PRO A 593 -22.23 34.81 23.42
CA PRO A 593 -23.38 34.71 22.51
C PRO A 593 -23.03 34.79 21.01
N ASN A 594 -22.03 35.61 20.66
CA ASN A 594 -21.59 35.75 19.27
C ASN A 594 -20.94 34.46 18.75
N GLU A 595 -20.11 33.80 19.58
CA GLU A 595 -19.47 32.53 19.23
C GLU A 595 -20.48 31.36 19.22
N GLN A 596 -21.51 31.42 20.08
CA GLN A 596 -22.63 30.47 20.04
C GLN A 596 -23.43 30.58 18.74
N GLN A 597 -23.73 31.79 18.26
CA GLN A 597 -24.41 31.99 16.99
C GLN A 597 -23.60 31.47 15.79
N GLU A 598 -22.27 31.65 15.81
CA GLU A 598 -21.38 31.18 14.75
C GLU A 598 -21.26 29.65 14.70
N GLN A 599 -21.44 28.96 15.83
CA GLN A 599 -21.26 27.50 15.97
C GLN A 599 -22.58 26.73 16.13
N GLU A 600 -23.73 27.39 15.98
CA GLU A 600 -25.05 26.82 16.27
C GLU A 600 -25.42 25.66 15.34
N SER A 601 -24.95 25.69 14.08
CA SER A 601 -25.12 24.59 13.13
C SER A 601 -24.39 23.31 13.53
N ASP A 602 -23.25 23.46 14.23
CA ASP A 602 -22.32 22.39 14.59
C ASP A 602 -22.61 21.83 16.00
N ASN A 603 -23.50 22.47 16.77
CA ASN A 603 -23.86 22.07 18.12
C ASN A 603 -24.97 21.00 18.17
N ARG A 604 -24.69 19.81 17.60
CA ARG A 604 -25.65 18.68 17.58
C ARG A 604 -25.14 17.46 18.33
N ASP A 605 -25.94 16.92 19.24
CA ASP A 605 -25.65 15.68 19.98
C ASP A 605 -25.31 14.52 19.05
N LEU A 606 -24.12 13.95 19.28
CA LEU A 606 -23.71 12.72 18.63
C LEU A 606 -24.54 11.60 19.25
N ASN A 607 -25.14 10.76 18.41
CA ASN A 607 -25.84 9.57 18.88
C ASN A 607 -25.19 8.33 18.26
N TYR A 608 -25.52 7.16 18.78
CA TYR A 608 -24.91 5.91 18.31
C TYR A 608 -25.14 5.69 16.82
N HIS A 609 -26.36 5.96 16.31
CA HIS A 609 -26.71 5.80 14.90
C HIS A 609 -25.83 6.65 13.98
N ASN A 610 -25.69 7.95 14.29
CA ASN A 610 -24.84 8.86 13.53
C ASN A 610 -23.36 8.46 13.62
N PHE A 611 -22.91 7.99 14.79
CA PHE A 611 -21.53 7.55 14.99
C PHE A 611 -21.18 6.31 14.15
N ILE A 612 -22.07 5.31 14.09
CA ILE A 612 -21.76 4.05 13.38
C ILE A 612 -21.77 4.17 11.86
N ASN A 613 -22.39 5.22 11.32
CA ASN A 613 -22.44 5.52 9.89
C ASN A 613 -21.44 6.63 9.49
N MET A 614 -20.67 7.15 10.46
CA MET A 614 -19.68 8.18 10.20
C MET A 614 -18.44 7.55 9.56
N SER A 615 -18.03 8.08 8.40
CA SER A 615 -16.78 7.69 7.76
C SER A 615 -15.57 8.07 8.61
N LEU A 616 -14.46 7.33 8.48
CA LEU A 616 -13.18 7.70 9.11
C LEU A 616 -12.57 8.96 8.46
N ASP A 617 -13.01 9.31 7.26
CA ASP A 617 -12.65 10.54 6.53
C ASP A 617 -13.55 11.76 6.92
N ASP A 618 -14.52 11.58 7.82
CA ASP A 618 -15.47 12.63 8.18
C ASP A 618 -14.76 13.88 8.78
N PRO A 619 -15.12 15.11 8.37
CA PRO A 619 -14.57 16.35 8.93
C PRO A 619 -14.68 16.47 10.45
N PHE A 620 -15.60 15.72 11.07
CA PHE A 620 -15.72 15.56 12.51
C PHE A 620 -14.37 15.15 13.10
N TRP A 621 -13.62 14.20 12.51
CA TRP A 621 -12.39 13.65 13.08
C TRP A 621 -11.18 14.57 13.01
N GLN A 622 -11.21 15.64 12.22
CA GLN A 622 -10.10 16.58 12.14
C GLN A 622 -9.88 17.24 13.52
N ASP A 623 -8.78 16.91 14.18
CA ASP A 623 -8.46 17.27 15.58
C ASP A 623 -7.97 18.72 15.72
N VAL A 624 -8.79 19.62 15.22
CA VAL A 624 -8.58 21.07 15.34
C VAL A 624 -8.49 21.52 16.81
N TYR A 625 -9.27 20.89 17.69
CA TYR A 625 -9.44 21.33 19.08
C TYR A 625 -8.15 21.35 19.91
N LEU A 626 -7.12 20.59 19.50
CA LEU A 626 -5.86 20.46 20.21
C LEU A 626 -5.12 21.81 20.31
N TYR A 627 -5.19 22.62 19.25
CA TYR A 627 -4.22 23.67 19.03
C TYR A 627 -4.70 25.08 19.37
N ASN A 628 -5.97 25.24 19.77
CA ASN A 628 -6.59 26.55 20.05
C ASN A 628 -6.43 27.55 18.88
N SER A 629 -6.22 27.02 17.67
CA SER A 629 -6.07 27.81 16.46
C SER A 629 -7.42 28.44 16.14
N ARG A 630 -7.41 29.75 15.88
CA ARG A 630 -8.57 30.50 15.39
C ARG A 630 -8.52 30.70 13.87
N GLU A 631 -7.58 30.02 13.20
CA GLU A 631 -7.47 30.05 11.75
C GLU A 631 -8.73 29.46 11.09
N PRO A 632 -9.08 29.87 9.86
CA PRO A 632 -10.30 29.41 9.20
C PRO A 632 -10.40 27.88 9.06
N TRP A 633 -9.30 27.20 8.72
CA TRP A 633 -9.23 25.73 8.64
C TRP A 633 -9.54 25.04 9.96
N ALA A 634 -9.38 25.75 11.08
CA ALA A 634 -9.68 25.23 12.40
C ALA A 634 -11.17 25.44 12.73
N CYS A 635 -11.62 26.69 12.77
CA CYS A 635 -12.89 27.03 13.41
C CYS A 635 -14.12 26.88 12.52
N ASN A 636 -13.97 26.70 11.21
CA ASN A 636 -15.09 26.72 10.27
C ASN A 636 -15.33 25.37 9.58
N SER A 637 -16.55 24.85 9.67
CA SER A 637 -16.95 23.56 9.06
C SER A 637 -16.96 23.60 7.53
N ASP A 638 -17.38 24.70 6.91
CA ASP A 638 -17.35 24.89 5.46
C ASP A 638 -15.90 24.87 4.93
N VAL A 639 -14.95 25.46 5.65
CA VAL A 639 -13.53 25.44 5.27
C VAL A 639 -12.96 24.01 5.33
N ARG A 640 -13.27 23.25 6.39
CA ARG A 640 -12.84 21.84 6.52
C ARG A 640 -13.46 20.95 5.45
N ALA A 641 -14.75 21.12 5.17
CA ALA A 641 -15.44 20.42 4.10
C ALA A 641 -14.82 20.76 2.73
N GLY A 642 -14.50 22.04 2.48
CA GLY A 642 -13.84 22.49 1.26
C GLY A 642 -12.43 21.91 1.07
N ILE A 643 -11.62 21.86 2.13
CA ILE A 643 -10.30 21.21 2.11
C ILE A 643 -10.44 19.72 1.77
N GLN A 644 -11.36 19.00 2.44
CA GLN A 644 -11.55 17.57 2.21
C GLN A 644 -12.04 17.29 0.79
N ALA A 645 -13.05 18.04 0.31
CA ALA A 645 -13.56 17.90 -1.04
C ALA A 645 -12.48 18.20 -2.10
N MET A 646 -11.67 19.24 -1.89
CA MET A 646 -10.52 19.56 -2.73
C MET A 646 -9.52 18.39 -2.79
N LEU A 647 -9.13 17.84 -1.63
CA LEU A 647 -8.20 16.72 -1.58
C LEU A 647 -8.76 15.49 -2.30
N THR A 648 -10.04 15.16 -2.08
CA THR A 648 -10.72 14.05 -2.76
C THR A 648 -10.72 14.22 -4.28
N VAL A 649 -11.07 15.40 -4.79
CA VAL A 649 -11.04 15.68 -6.24
C VAL A 649 -9.61 15.53 -6.77
N GLN A 650 -8.62 16.13 -6.11
CA GLN A 650 -7.21 16.00 -6.52
C GLN A 650 -6.70 14.55 -6.50
N ARG A 651 -7.13 13.72 -5.52
CA ARG A 651 -6.80 12.29 -5.49
C ARG A 651 -7.47 11.53 -6.63
N ALA A 652 -8.72 11.86 -6.95
CA ALA A 652 -9.46 11.24 -8.05
C ALA A 652 -8.84 11.61 -9.41
N ASP A 653 -8.44 12.87 -9.60
CA ASP A 653 -7.76 13.31 -10.83
C ASP A 653 -6.43 12.58 -11.04
N GLU A 654 -5.63 12.40 -9.98
CA GLU A 654 -4.42 11.58 -10.04
C GLU A 654 -4.71 10.12 -10.39
N GLU A 655 -5.78 9.54 -9.83
CA GLU A 655 -6.18 8.16 -10.14
C GLU A 655 -6.57 8.02 -11.62
N LEU A 656 -7.32 8.96 -12.18
CA LEU A 656 -7.68 8.95 -13.60
C LEU A 656 -6.43 8.98 -14.49
N SER A 657 -5.43 9.79 -14.14
CA SER A 657 -4.13 9.81 -14.83
C SER A 657 -3.39 8.46 -14.70
N PHE A 658 -3.42 7.83 -13.54
CA PHE A 658 -2.81 6.50 -13.37
C PHE A 658 -3.51 5.44 -14.22
N LEU A 659 -4.85 5.43 -14.23
CA LEU A 659 -5.63 4.47 -15.03
C LEU A 659 -5.38 4.65 -16.53
N GLN A 660 -5.19 5.89 -16.97
CA GLN A 660 -4.79 6.22 -18.34
C GLN A 660 -3.44 5.58 -18.71
N ASP A 661 -2.42 5.80 -17.89
CA ASP A 661 -1.08 5.24 -18.08
C ASP A 661 -1.07 3.71 -17.98
N GLU A 662 -1.81 3.15 -17.01
CA GLU A 662 -1.94 1.71 -16.76
C GLU A 662 -2.59 0.98 -17.93
N LEU A 663 -3.67 1.54 -18.48
CA LEU A 663 -4.32 0.99 -19.67
C LEU A 663 -3.34 0.96 -20.84
N SER A 664 -2.69 2.08 -21.14
CA SER A 664 -1.74 2.16 -22.25
C SER A 664 -0.56 1.21 -22.07
N THR A 665 0.00 1.14 -20.87
CA THR A 665 1.09 0.22 -20.50
C THR A 665 0.67 -1.25 -20.70
N ALA A 666 -0.53 -1.63 -20.28
CA ALA A 666 -1.05 -2.98 -20.44
C ALA A 666 -1.26 -3.36 -21.91
N LEU A 667 -1.86 -2.48 -22.71
CA LEU A 667 -2.07 -2.72 -24.14
C LEU A 667 -0.73 -2.79 -24.90
N LEU A 668 0.22 -1.91 -24.57
CA LEU A 668 1.55 -1.89 -25.19
C LEU A 668 2.36 -3.14 -24.83
N TRP A 669 2.30 -3.59 -23.57
CA TRP A 669 2.87 -4.88 -23.17
C TRP A 669 2.32 -6.01 -24.03
N ALA A 670 1.00 -6.04 -24.24
CA ALA A 670 0.36 -7.11 -24.96
C ALA A 670 0.73 -7.09 -26.47
N VAL A 671 0.84 -5.92 -27.11
CA VAL A 671 1.38 -5.82 -28.48
C VAL A 671 2.83 -6.29 -28.54
N HIS A 672 3.69 -5.78 -27.65
CA HIS A 672 5.12 -6.08 -27.67
C HIS A 672 5.42 -7.56 -27.41
N LEU A 673 4.71 -8.19 -26.47
CA LEU A 673 4.87 -9.62 -26.20
C LEU A 673 4.41 -10.46 -27.39
N HIS A 674 3.28 -10.12 -28.01
CA HIS A 674 2.78 -10.79 -29.22
C HIS A 674 3.82 -10.74 -30.34
N LYS A 675 4.33 -9.54 -30.64
CA LYS A 675 5.38 -9.34 -31.64
C LYS A 675 6.65 -10.11 -31.31
N SER A 676 7.13 -10.04 -30.07
CA SER A 676 8.35 -10.74 -29.65
C SER A 676 8.24 -12.26 -29.80
N ILE A 677 7.05 -12.85 -29.55
CA ILE A 677 6.82 -14.28 -29.74
C ILE A 677 6.82 -14.61 -31.24
N LYS A 678 6.12 -13.83 -32.07
CA LYS A 678 6.07 -14.05 -33.53
C LYS A 678 7.44 -13.91 -34.19
N ASP A 679 8.15 -12.83 -33.92
CA ASP A 679 9.49 -12.59 -34.47
C ASP A 679 10.44 -13.74 -34.11
N LYS A 680 10.30 -14.32 -32.90
CA LYS A 680 11.10 -15.46 -32.46
C LYS A 680 10.71 -16.76 -33.17
N ILE A 681 9.41 -17.01 -33.37
CA ILE A 681 8.93 -18.17 -34.16
C ILE A 681 9.48 -18.08 -35.59
N GLU A 682 9.31 -16.94 -36.25
CA GLU A 682 9.77 -16.73 -37.62
C GLU A 682 11.29 -16.91 -37.76
N ALA A 683 12.07 -16.44 -36.77
CA ALA A 683 13.52 -16.62 -36.75
C ALA A 683 13.95 -18.09 -36.59
N ILE A 684 13.20 -18.90 -35.84
CA ILE A 684 13.48 -20.32 -35.65
C ILE A 684 13.07 -21.11 -36.90
N ASP A 685 11.87 -20.86 -37.45
CA ASP A 685 11.37 -21.51 -38.67
C ASP A 685 12.29 -21.26 -39.88
N ALA A 686 12.84 -20.05 -40.00
CA ALA A 686 13.79 -19.70 -41.06
C ALA A 686 15.07 -20.56 -41.05
N VAL A 687 15.45 -21.11 -39.89
CA VAL A 687 16.60 -22.01 -39.74
C VAL A 687 16.20 -23.48 -39.96
N GLU A 688 14.98 -23.89 -39.59
CA GLU A 688 14.46 -25.24 -39.84
C GLU A 688 14.14 -25.55 -41.31
N LEU A 689 14.03 -24.53 -42.17
CA LEU A 689 13.65 -24.64 -43.58
C LEU A 689 14.81 -24.59 -44.62
N PRO A 690 15.92 -25.36 -44.55
CA PRO A 690 16.75 -25.55 -45.73
C PRO A 690 16.08 -26.56 -46.67
N GLU A 691 15.33 -26.08 -47.66
CA GLU A 691 15.02 -26.87 -48.84
C GLU A 691 16.32 -27.11 -49.64
N GLY A 692 16.84 -28.35 -49.64
CA GLY A 692 17.79 -28.81 -50.66
C GLY A 692 19.27 -29.00 -50.25
N ALA A 693 19.58 -29.38 -49.00
CA ALA A 693 20.93 -29.88 -48.70
C ALA A 693 21.07 -31.34 -49.20
N ASP A 694 21.92 -31.53 -50.21
CA ASP A 694 22.34 -32.83 -50.74
C ASP A 694 22.77 -33.77 -49.61
N GLU A 695 22.28 -35.02 -49.64
CA GLU A 695 22.50 -36.09 -48.65
C GLU A 695 23.97 -36.59 -48.56
N ASN A 696 24.98 -35.83 -49.01
CA ASN A 696 26.33 -36.35 -49.22
C ASN A 696 27.50 -35.65 -48.50
N ASP A 697 27.29 -34.59 -47.72
CA ASP A 697 28.37 -34.05 -46.88
C ASP A 697 28.07 -34.27 -45.39
N SER A 698 28.65 -35.36 -44.88
CA SER A 698 28.69 -35.72 -43.47
C SER A 698 29.82 -34.94 -42.78
N ASP A 699 29.58 -33.68 -42.45
CA ASP A 699 30.39 -32.95 -41.47
C ASP A 699 29.46 -32.50 -40.33
N ASP A 700 29.33 -33.37 -39.31
CA ASP A 700 28.55 -33.12 -38.08
C ASP A 700 29.05 -31.89 -37.29
N ASP A 701 30.26 -31.39 -37.56
CA ASP A 701 30.88 -30.25 -36.88
C ASP A 701 30.37 -28.87 -37.37
N GLU A 702 29.61 -28.78 -38.47
CA GLU A 702 29.05 -27.50 -38.98
C GLU A 702 27.62 -27.17 -38.48
N MET A 703 26.91 -28.12 -37.87
CA MET A 703 25.52 -27.93 -37.40
C MET A 703 25.43 -27.12 -36.09
N GLU A 704 26.44 -27.18 -35.23
CA GLU A 704 26.46 -26.57 -33.88
C GLU A 704 26.52 -25.03 -33.93
N GLY A 705 26.89 -24.44 -35.07
CA GLY A 705 26.98 -22.98 -35.29
C GLY A 705 25.71 -22.32 -35.83
N ARG A 706 24.74 -23.09 -36.33
CA ARG A 706 23.58 -22.55 -37.10
C ARG A 706 22.47 -22.00 -36.21
N TRP A 707 22.32 -22.57 -35.01
CA TRP A 707 21.28 -22.21 -34.06
C TRP A 707 21.65 -21.05 -33.13
N GLY A 708 22.94 -20.71 -33.03
CA GLY A 708 23.46 -19.52 -32.36
C GLY A 708 22.78 -19.20 -31.02
N HIS A 709 22.22 -18.00 -30.91
CA HIS A 709 21.51 -17.49 -29.73
C HIS A 709 19.97 -17.60 -29.84
N LEU A 710 19.47 -18.39 -30.81
CA LEU A 710 18.03 -18.54 -31.05
C LEU A 710 17.39 -19.57 -30.11
N LEU A 711 18.15 -20.59 -29.72
CA LEU A 711 17.72 -21.60 -28.76
C LEU A 711 18.01 -21.18 -27.31
N PRO A 712 17.21 -21.65 -26.35
CA PRO A 712 17.44 -21.38 -24.94
C PRO A 712 18.76 -22.00 -24.47
N SER A 713 19.45 -21.26 -23.62
CA SER A 713 20.66 -21.64 -22.89
C SER A 713 20.42 -22.68 -21.79
N ILE A 714 19.15 -22.95 -21.46
CA ILE A 714 18.75 -23.91 -20.43
C ILE A 714 19.07 -25.33 -20.87
N ASP A 715 19.57 -26.13 -19.91
CA ASP A 715 19.82 -27.56 -20.09
C ASP A 715 18.51 -28.34 -20.25
N LEU A 716 18.27 -28.80 -21.48
CA LEU A 716 17.14 -29.65 -21.89
C LEU A 716 17.51 -31.15 -21.91
N GLY A 717 18.70 -31.52 -21.41
CA GLY A 717 19.24 -32.86 -21.45
C GLY A 717 19.89 -33.21 -22.81
N GLU A 718 20.17 -34.50 -23.01
CA GLU A 718 20.76 -35.03 -24.23
C GLU A 718 19.73 -34.99 -25.38
N CYS A 719 19.63 -33.85 -26.05
CA CYS A 719 18.66 -33.59 -27.10
C CYS A 719 19.34 -32.81 -28.23
N GLY A 720 19.29 -33.34 -29.46
CA GLY A 720 19.85 -32.64 -30.63
C GLY A 720 19.14 -31.32 -30.91
N ASP A 721 19.84 -30.36 -31.49
CA ASP A 721 19.35 -28.97 -31.64
C ASP A 721 18.04 -28.86 -32.43
N ALA A 722 17.82 -29.71 -33.44
CA ALA A 722 16.56 -29.76 -34.18
C ALA A 722 15.36 -30.15 -33.28
N ILE A 723 15.54 -31.08 -32.34
CA ILE A 723 14.46 -31.47 -31.42
C ILE A 723 14.23 -30.36 -30.37
N ARG A 724 15.32 -29.70 -29.93
CA ARG A 724 15.24 -28.54 -29.04
C ARG A 724 14.46 -27.39 -29.69
N ALA A 725 14.72 -27.11 -30.95
CA ALA A 725 14.02 -26.10 -31.73
C ALA A 725 12.52 -26.39 -31.84
N GLN A 726 12.15 -27.62 -32.23
CA GLN A 726 10.76 -28.04 -32.27
C GLN A 726 10.05 -27.93 -30.92
N LEU A 727 10.73 -28.28 -29.82
CA LEU A 727 10.19 -28.12 -28.47
C LEU A 727 9.93 -26.65 -28.12
N VAL A 728 10.87 -25.77 -28.48
CA VAL A 728 10.76 -24.32 -28.28
C VAL A 728 9.60 -23.76 -29.11
N LEU A 729 9.50 -24.11 -30.39
CA LEU A 729 8.39 -23.71 -31.26
C LEU A 729 7.04 -24.11 -30.68
N ASN A 730 6.90 -25.34 -30.20
CA ASN A 730 5.66 -25.81 -29.58
C ASN A 730 5.25 -24.94 -28.39
N VAL A 731 6.21 -24.59 -27.52
CA VAL A 731 5.94 -23.72 -26.36
C VAL A 731 5.67 -22.29 -26.77
N LEU A 732 6.37 -21.75 -27.77
CA LEU A 732 6.11 -20.41 -28.30
C LEU A 732 4.71 -20.31 -28.90
N HIS A 733 4.30 -21.28 -29.72
CA HIS A 733 2.95 -21.34 -30.29
C HIS A 733 1.87 -21.48 -29.21
N GLU A 734 2.05 -22.36 -28.21
CA GLU A 734 1.10 -22.48 -27.11
C GLU A 734 0.95 -21.16 -26.34
N ARG A 735 2.07 -20.45 -26.12
CA ARG A 735 2.08 -19.15 -25.45
C ARG A 735 1.46 -18.05 -26.29
N LEU A 736 1.70 -18.05 -27.60
CA LEU A 736 1.08 -17.12 -28.53
C LEU A 736 -0.45 -17.25 -28.49
N THR A 737 -0.97 -18.48 -28.59
CA THR A 737 -2.42 -18.74 -28.53
C THR A 737 -3.04 -18.29 -27.22
N LYS A 738 -2.37 -18.58 -26.08
CA LYS A 738 -2.83 -18.11 -24.76
C LYS A 738 -2.84 -16.59 -24.67
N HIS A 739 -1.80 -15.95 -25.19
CA HIS A 739 -1.68 -14.49 -25.20
C HIS A 739 -2.72 -13.83 -26.10
N GLU A 740 -2.94 -14.35 -27.31
CA GLU A 740 -4.00 -13.89 -28.22
C GLU A 740 -5.40 -14.06 -27.60
N THR A 741 -5.63 -15.11 -26.81
CA THR A 741 -6.89 -15.30 -26.07
C THR A 741 -7.12 -14.19 -25.04
N ILE A 742 -6.08 -13.82 -24.27
CA ILE A 742 -6.15 -12.69 -23.33
C ILE A 742 -6.44 -11.40 -24.09
N MET A 743 -5.74 -11.16 -25.21
CA MET A 743 -5.90 -9.97 -26.02
C MET A 743 -7.33 -9.82 -26.57
N LEU A 744 -7.91 -10.91 -27.07
CA LEU A 744 -9.29 -10.94 -27.56
C LEU A 744 -10.30 -10.77 -26.42
N GLY A 745 -10.03 -11.35 -25.25
CA GLY A 745 -10.85 -11.16 -24.04
C GLY A 745 -10.92 -9.69 -23.61
N TRP A 746 -9.80 -8.97 -23.70
CA TRP A 746 -9.74 -7.55 -23.37
C TRP A 746 -10.35 -6.61 -24.42
N ALA A 747 -10.56 -7.08 -25.65
CA ALA A 747 -10.77 -6.20 -26.82
C ALA A 747 -11.94 -5.21 -26.68
N ALA A 748 -13.10 -5.67 -26.22
CA ALA A 748 -14.29 -4.84 -26.08
C ALA A 748 -14.12 -3.80 -24.95
N ASP A 749 -13.64 -4.26 -23.79
CA ASP A 749 -13.44 -3.44 -22.61
C ASP A 749 -12.34 -2.39 -22.81
N ALA A 750 -11.26 -2.78 -23.48
CA ALA A 750 -10.15 -1.90 -23.81
C ALA A 750 -10.58 -0.80 -24.77
N LYS A 751 -11.43 -1.12 -25.76
CA LYS A 751 -11.99 -0.13 -26.67
C LYS A 751 -12.88 0.88 -25.95
N ALA A 752 -13.77 0.39 -25.07
CA ALA A 752 -14.64 1.26 -24.28
C ALA A 752 -13.81 2.20 -23.39
N MET A 753 -12.87 1.66 -22.63
CA MET A 753 -12.02 2.46 -21.75
C MET A 753 -11.10 3.43 -22.48
N TRP A 754 -10.59 3.05 -23.66
CA TRP A 754 -9.79 3.95 -24.46
C TRP A 754 -10.57 5.19 -24.89
N LEU A 755 -11.83 5.02 -25.32
CA LEU A 755 -12.69 6.13 -25.71
C LEU A 755 -13.03 7.02 -24.51
N GLU A 756 -13.27 6.43 -23.34
CA GLU A 756 -13.52 7.20 -22.10
C GLU A 756 -12.29 8.03 -21.67
N LEU A 757 -11.09 7.45 -21.70
CA LEU A 757 -9.87 8.08 -21.18
C LEU A 757 -9.15 8.97 -22.20
N TYR A 758 -9.21 8.65 -23.49
CA TYR A 758 -8.46 9.33 -24.55
C TYR A 758 -9.35 10.00 -25.62
N GLY A 759 -10.66 9.76 -25.61
CA GLY A 759 -11.63 10.39 -26.51
C GLY A 759 -11.67 9.80 -27.93
N GLU A 760 -10.52 9.56 -28.55
CA GLU A 760 -10.43 9.04 -29.93
C GLU A 760 -9.43 7.89 -30.10
N ILE A 761 -9.70 7.04 -31.09
CA ILE A 761 -8.81 5.96 -31.51
C ILE A 761 -8.18 6.36 -32.84
N LEU A 762 -6.88 6.61 -32.83
CA LEU A 762 -6.14 6.88 -34.06
C LEU A 762 -6.05 5.60 -34.92
N PRO A 763 -6.21 5.69 -36.26
CA PRO A 763 -6.06 4.54 -37.15
C PRO A 763 -4.67 3.89 -37.11
N SER A 764 -3.65 4.61 -36.66
CA SER A 764 -2.28 4.11 -36.50
C SER A 764 -2.04 3.36 -35.19
N HIS A 765 -3.05 3.24 -34.31
CA HIS A 765 -2.86 2.64 -33.00
C HIS A 765 -2.61 1.13 -33.08
N GLU A 766 -1.42 0.70 -32.66
CA GLU A 766 -0.92 -0.67 -32.88
C GLU A 766 -1.84 -1.75 -32.31
N TRP A 767 -2.34 -1.56 -31.08
CA TRP A 767 -3.26 -2.51 -30.44
C TRP A 767 -4.53 -2.75 -31.26
N PHE A 768 -5.25 -1.69 -31.65
CA PHE A 768 -6.53 -1.81 -32.34
C PHE A 768 -6.39 -2.38 -33.75
N ASN A 769 -5.27 -2.08 -34.42
CA ASN A 769 -4.93 -2.71 -35.70
C ASN A 769 -4.70 -4.22 -35.52
N LEU A 770 -3.88 -4.60 -34.53
CA LEU A 770 -3.58 -6.00 -34.23
C LEU A 770 -4.84 -6.79 -33.86
N ILE A 771 -5.68 -6.25 -32.96
CA ILE A 771 -6.94 -6.88 -32.55
C ILE A 771 -7.90 -7.09 -33.73
N THR A 772 -7.97 -6.12 -34.65
CA THR A 772 -8.80 -6.25 -35.87
C THR A 772 -8.31 -7.41 -36.75
N THR A 773 -7.00 -7.56 -36.91
CA THR A 773 -6.40 -8.70 -37.62
C THR A 773 -6.67 -10.03 -36.92
N LEU A 774 -6.50 -10.10 -35.60
CA LEU A 774 -6.74 -11.32 -34.81
C LEU A 774 -8.21 -11.75 -34.85
N SER A 775 -9.14 -10.81 -34.71
CA SER A 775 -10.59 -11.09 -34.77
C SER A 775 -11.03 -11.58 -36.15
N SER A 776 -10.41 -11.06 -37.23
CA SER A 776 -10.68 -11.51 -38.60
C SER A 776 -10.16 -12.93 -38.86
N GLY A 777 -9.01 -13.29 -38.27
CA GLY A 777 -8.45 -14.64 -38.35
C GLY A 777 -9.20 -15.68 -37.52
N ALA A 778 -9.69 -15.29 -36.33
CA ALA A 778 -10.48 -16.15 -35.46
C ALA A 778 -11.79 -16.60 -36.13
N ASN A 779 -12.48 -15.70 -36.85
CA ASN A 779 -13.71 -16.05 -37.60
C ASN A 779 -13.50 -17.09 -38.71
N ASN A 780 -12.25 -17.32 -39.15
CA ASN A 780 -11.91 -18.34 -40.16
C ASN A 780 -11.49 -19.69 -39.55
N THR A 781 -11.35 -19.81 -38.23
CA THR A 781 -10.81 -21.01 -37.54
C THR A 781 -11.80 -21.70 -36.59
N ILE A 782 -13.03 -21.19 -36.41
CA ILE A 782 -14.05 -21.81 -35.56
C ILE A 782 -14.70 -23.02 -36.27
N PHE A 783 -13.98 -24.14 -36.34
CA PHE A 783 -14.57 -25.49 -36.34
C PHE A 783 -13.52 -26.57 -36.03
N SER A 784 -12.89 -26.52 -34.84
CA SER A 784 -12.29 -27.71 -34.24
C SER A 784 -11.99 -27.49 -32.75
N GLY A 785 -12.84 -28.07 -31.90
CA GLY A 785 -12.43 -28.61 -30.59
C GLY A 785 -11.98 -27.63 -29.50
N ALA A 786 -12.91 -26.85 -28.94
CA ALA A 786 -12.76 -26.35 -27.58
C ALA A 786 -13.91 -26.87 -26.72
N THR A 787 -13.63 -27.87 -25.88
CA THR A 787 -14.53 -28.30 -24.81
C THR A 787 -14.56 -27.18 -23.77
N VAL A 788 -15.66 -26.45 -23.71
CA VAL A 788 -15.97 -25.51 -22.64
C VAL A 788 -16.00 -26.31 -21.34
N VAL A 789 -14.96 -26.16 -20.52
CA VAL A 789 -15.06 -26.50 -19.10
C VAL A 789 -15.91 -25.38 -18.52
N GLU A 790 -17.13 -25.73 -18.12
CA GLU A 790 -18.01 -24.78 -17.44
C GLU A 790 -17.28 -24.20 -16.21
N PRO A 791 -17.35 -22.87 -16.00
CA PRO A 791 -16.83 -22.28 -14.78
C PRO A 791 -17.57 -22.91 -13.61
N ASN A 792 -16.84 -23.40 -12.60
CA ASN A 792 -17.46 -23.66 -11.31
C ASN A 792 -18.15 -22.36 -10.87
N GLU A 793 -19.49 -22.40 -10.84
CA GLU A 793 -20.34 -21.48 -10.13
C GLU A 793 -20.02 -21.59 -8.64
N ASP A 794 -18.92 -21.00 -8.19
CA ASP A 794 -18.68 -20.70 -6.79
C ASP A 794 -17.50 -19.73 -6.70
N ILE A 795 -17.78 -18.54 -6.17
CA ILE A 795 -16.93 -17.34 -6.01
C ILE A 795 -17.11 -16.34 -7.15
N ALA A 796 -18.14 -15.51 -6.96
CA ALA A 796 -18.42 -14.28 -7.70
C ALA A 796 -17.14 -13.46 -7.94
N ALA A 797 -17.16 -12.67 -9.02
CA ALA A 797 -16.27 -11.54 -9.21
C ALA A 797 -16.18 -10.76 -7.90
N GLY A 798 -14.98 -10.34 -7.51
CA GLY A 798 -14.76 -9.54 -6.31
C GLY A 798 -15.46 -8.20 -6.47
N GLU A 799 -16.75 -8.17 -6.16
CA GLU A 799 -17.46 -6.95 -5.83
C GLU A 799 -16.74 -6.41 -4.59
N GLU A 800 -16.00 -5.30 -4.76
CA GLU A 800 -15.89 -4.33 -3.67
C GLU A 800 -17.33 -4.08 -3.25
N GLY A 801 -17.73 -4.60 -2.09
CA GLY A 801 -19.04 -4.29 -1.56
C GLY A 801 -19.11 -2.78 -1.47
N ASP A 802 -20.08 -2.19 -2.17
CA ASP A 802 -20.51 -0.83 -1.90
C ASP A 802 -20.65 -0.68 -0.38
N GLU A 803 -20.31 0.48 0.17
CA GLU A 803 -20.55 0.80 1.57
C GLU A 803 -22.07 0.77 1.81
N VAL A 804 -22.62 -0.41 2.09
CA VAL A 804 -23.99 -0.58 2.53
C VAL A 804 -24.08 0.14 3.87
N GLU A 805 -25.01 1.08 3.96
CA GLU A 805 -25.35 1.80 5.19
C GLU A 805 -25.34 0.83 6.38
N ALA A 806 -24.53 1.09 7.40
CA ALA A 806 -24.30 0.12 8.46
C ALA A 806 -25.58 -0.19 9.25
N SER A 807 -26.55 0.72 9.24
CA SER A 807 -27.91 0.52 9.75
C SER A 807 -28.73 -0.43 8.86
N GLU A 808 -28.56 -0.38 7.55
CA GLU A 808 -29.23 -1.26 6.58
C GLU A 808 -28.68 -2.69 6.67
N LEU A 809 -27.36 -2.86 6.81
CA LEU A 809 -26.73 -4.17 6.97
C LEU A 809 -27.10 -4.84 8.31
N LEU A 810 -27.21 -4.05 9.39
CA LEU A 810 -27.71 -4.53 10.70
C LEU A 810 -29.21 -4.90 10.67
N SER A 811 -30.01 -4.21 9.85
CA SER A 811 -31.46 -4.48 9.72
C SER A 811 -31.77 -5.63 8.76
N LEU A 812 -31.04 -5.75 7.64
CA LEU A 812 -31.13 -6.86 6.67
C LEU A 812 -30.74 -8.21 7.29
N MET A 813 -29.95 -8.22 8.36
CA MET A 813 -29.49 -9.43 9.05
C MET A 813 -30.31 -9.80 10.30
N GLY A 814 -31.48 -9.18 10.51
CA GLY A 814 -32.48 -9.66 11.48
C GLY A 814 -32.32 -9.15 12.92
N VAL A 815 -31.71 -7.99 13.14
CA VAL A 815 -31.80 -7.30 14.44
C VAL A 815 -33.12 -6.53 14.51
N HIS A 816 -34.21 -7.24 14.76
CA HIS A 816 -35.42 -6.59 15.26
C HIS A 816 -35.15 -6.09 16.69
N GLN A 817 -35.48 -4.82 16.92
CA GLN A 817 -35.57 -4.22 18.25
C GLN A 817 -36.26 -5.16 19.23
N ILE A 818 -35.57 -5.47 20.33
CA ILE A 818 -36.19 -5.75 21.63
C ILE A 818 -35.63 -4.74 22.61
#